data_AF-A0A3Q7ILE8-F1
#
_entry.id   AF-A0A3Q7ILE8-F1
#
_cell.length_a   1.000
_cell.length_b   1.000
_cell.length_c   1.000
_cell.angle_alpha   90.00
_cell.angle_beta   90.00
_cell.angle_gamma   90.00
#
_symmetry.space_group_name_H-M   'P 1'
#
loop_
_entity.id
_entity.type
_entity.pdbx_description
1 polymer ?
#
loop_
_entity_poly.entity_id
_entity_poly.type
_entity_poly.pdbx_seq_one_letter_code
_entity_poly.pdbx_strand_id
1 'polypeptide(L)'
;MESRHSIHHVLLLVLFGLSALCQCSATGVEANQTAVLLVNASEASARRIPDTLFGIFFEEINHAGAGGLWAELVNNRVLFYLSASFLETSGFEGGGPNVPSNIDPWSIIGDESKVIVSTDRSSCFDRNKIAVQVQVLCDHTGANICPDGGVGIYNPGFWGMNIEQGKSYKLVLYVRSEESVNVSVALTGSNGLQKLAAANIVAADVSSWTKVEILLEATGTDPNSRLELRSSKKGVIWFDQVSLMPTDTYKGHGFRKDLFGMLKDLKPAFIRFPGGCFVEGDWLRNAFRWKETIGQWEERPGHFGDVWNYWTDDGLGHFEFLQLAEDLDSLPVWVFNNGVSHHDQVDTSSILPFVQEILDGLEFARGDPTSTWGSIRAKMGHPEPFDLRYVAIGNEDCGKTQYRGNYLKFYTAIKDKYPDIKIISNCDGSTRPLDHPADLYDFHIYSSASSVFSNARHFDSAPRRGPKAFVSEYAVTGNDAGKGSLLAALGEAGFLIGVEKNSEAIEMASYAPLFVNDNDRRWNPDAIVFTSSQMYGTPSYWMQHFFKESNGATLLSSSLQANPSNSLIASAITWRNSLDNNDYLRIKVVNFGTTAVITKISLTGLGQNSLETLFGAVMTELTSNNVMDENSFREPNKVIPVKTQVEKVSDNMDVVLAPRSLNSIDFLLRKSINNNVDTASVLKSSC
;
A
#
# COMPACT_ATOMS: atom_id res chain seq x y z
N MET A 1 65.78 -12.12 49.20
CA MET A 1 66.36 -11.03 48.38
C MET A 1 67.08 -11.70 47.22
N GLU A 2 66.66 -11.36 46.00
CA GLU A 2 67.27 -11.72 44.71
C GLU A 2 67.51 -13.19 44.33
N SER A 3 67.18 -13.45 43.05
CA SER A 3 67.98 -14.20 42.07
C SER A 3 67.58 -15.64 41.68
N ARG A 4 67.41 -15.76 40.35
CA ARG A 4 67.89 -16.82 39.43
C ARG A 4 66.97 -17.99 39.03
N HIS A 5 66.77 -18.03 37.71
CA HIS A 5 66.46 -19.14 36.82
C HIS A 5 67.04 -20.50 37.26
N SER A 6 66.33 -21.60 36.98
CA SER A 6 66.48 -22.35 35.72
C SER A 6 65.89 -23.77 35.79
N ILE A 7 65.50 -24.28 34.61
CA ILE A 7 65.33 -25.70 34.21
C ILE A 7 64.14 -26.45 34.81
N HIS A 8 63.10 -26.68 33.98
CA HIS A 8 62.47 -27.99 33.74
C HIS A 8 61.83 -27.95 32.34
N HIS A 9 62.67 -28.05 31.32
CA HIS A 9 62.29 -28.60 30.02
C HIS A 9 62.62 -30.09 30.01
N VAL A 10 62.00 -30.82 29.08
CA VAL A 10 62.22 -32.23 28.73
C VAL A 10 61.27 -33.20 29.43
N LEU A 11 60.00 -33.21 29.00
CA LEU A 11 59.14 -34.40 28.82
C LEU A 11 57.70 -33.94 28.50
N LEU A 12 57.42 -33.46 27.28
CA LEU A 12 56.06 -33.45 26.69
C LEU A 12 55.96 -32.80 25.28
N LEU A 13 57.03 -32.84 24.48
CA LEU A 13 57.00 -32.39 23.07
C LEU A 13 57.86 -33.29 22.18
N VAL A 14 57.52 -34.58 22.10
CA VAL A 14 57.91 -35.48 20.99
C VAL A 14 56.77 -36.50 20.81
N LEU A 15 55.77 -36.13 20.00
CA LEU A 15 54.97 -37.04 19.20
C LEU A 15 54.20 -36.20 18.16
N PHE A 16 54.98 -35.62 17.25
CA PHE A 16 54.50 -35.18 15.95
C PHE A 16 54.37 -36.42 15.04
N GLY A 17 53.24 -36.52 14.34
CA GLY A 17 53.17 -37.15 13.02
C GLY A 17 52.89 -38.65 12.97
N LEU A 18 51.63 -39.00 12.69
CA LEU A 18 51.18 -39.99 11.70
C LEU A 18 49.71 -40.37 11.94
N SER A 19 48.76 -39.59 11.40
CA SER A 19 47.46 -40.08 10.93
C SER A 19 46.62 -38.92 10.37
N ALA A 20 47.02 -38.40 9.21
CA ALA A 20 46.02 -37.96 8.25
C ALA A 20 45.49 -39.22 7.58
N LEU A 21 44.25 -39.62 7.89
CA LEU A 21 43.41 -40.52 7.08
C LEU A 21 41.98 -40.47 7.62
N CYS A 22 41.11 -39.83 6.83
CA CYS A 22 39.65 -39.97 6.82
C CYS A 22 38.93 -40.03 8.18
N GLN A 23 38.69 -38.86 8.77
CA GLN A 23 37.41 -38.64 9.45
C GLN A 23 36.58 -37.74 8.55
N CYS A 24 35.81 -38.38 7.66
CA CYS A 24 34.59 -37.80 7.15
C CYS A 24 33.76 -37.39 8.37
N SER A 25 33.74 -36.11 8.69
CA SER A 25 32.63 -35.53 9.43
C SER A 25 31.42 -35.59 8.50
N ALA A 26 30.83 -36.77 8.40
CA ALA A 26 29.43 -36.89 8.04
C ALA A 26 28.68 -36.11 9.12
N THR A 27 28.37 -34.85 8.82
CA THR A 27 27.22 -34.20 9.43
C THR A 27 26.06 -35.13 9.13
N GLY A 28 25.65 -35.92 10.12
CA GLY A 28 24.48 -36.75 10.02
C GLY A 28 23.33 -35.85 9.61
N VAL A 29 22.88 -36.01 8.37
CA VAL A 29 21.64 -35.41 7.87
C VAL A 29 20.55 -35.93 8.80
N GLU A 30 20.03 -35.07 9.66
CA GLU A 30 18.84 -35.36 10.45
C GLU A 30 17.73 -35.83 9.51
N ALA A 31 16.94 -36.80 9.95
CA ALA A 31 15.96 -37.52 9.15
C ALA A 31 15.09 -36.56 8.30
N ASN A 32 15.31 -36.56 6.98
CA ASN A 32 14.50 -35.81 6.03
C ASN A 32 13.04 -36.31 6.10
N GLN A 33 12.13 -35.45 6.52
CA GLN A 33 10.70 -35.74 6.40
C GLN A 33 10.36 -35.89 4.92
N THR A 34 9.51 -36.86 4.58
CA THR A 34 9.05 -37.08 3.21
C THR A 34 7.58 -36.74 3.08
N ALA A 35 7.23 -35.98 2.04
CA ALA A 35 5.86 -35.70 1.65
C ALA A 35 5.61 -36.17 0.21
N VAL A 36 4.35 -36.48 -0.11
CA VAL A 36 3.90 -36.80 -1.47
C VAL A 36 2.84 -35.80 -1.88
N LEU A 37 3.08 -35.06 -2.95
CA LEU A 37 2.14 -34.13 -3.56
C LEU A 37 1.64 -34.72 -4.89
N LEU A 38 0.36 -35.07 -4.93
CA LEU A 38 -0.32 -35.54 -6.12
C LEU A 38 -1.02 -34.36 -6.78
N VAL A 39 -0.72 -34.08 -8.05
CA VAL A 39 -1.39 -33.03 -8.83
C VAL A 39 -2.06 -33.67 -10.04
N ASN A 40 -3.37 -33.44 -10.19
CA ASN A 40 -4.14 -33.83 -11.36
C ASN A 40 -4.39 -32.59 -12.22
N ALA A 41 -3.74 -32.57 -13.39
CA ALA A 41 -3.82 -31.50 -14.37
C ALA A 41 -4.90 -31.73 -15.44
N SER A 42 -5.78 -32.73 -15.27
CA SER A 42 -6.88 -32.97 -16.20
C SER A 42 -7.96 -31.88 -16.09
N GLU A 43 -8.53 -31.49 -17.25
CA GLU A 43 -9.58 -30.47 -17.34
C GLU A 43 -10.81 -30.79 -16.47
N ALA A 44 -11.16 -32.07 -16.30
CA ALA A 44 -12.31 -32.49 -15.49
C ALA A 44 -12.17 -32.16 -14.00
N SER A 45 -10.94 -31.94 -13.51
CA SER A 45 -10.64 -31.63 -12.11
C SER A 45 -10.31 -30.15 -11.86
N ALA A 46 -10.28 -29.37 -12.94
CA ALA A 46 -9.83 -28.00 -12.97
C ALA A 46 -10.98 -27.02 -12.65
N ARG A 47 -10.67 -25.94 -11.92
CA ARG A 47 -11.64 -24.89 -11.58
C ARG A 47 -11.06 -23.51 -11.85
N ARG A 48 -11.85 -22.61 -12.40
CA ARG A 48 -11.42 -21.23 -12.66
C ARG A 48 -11.40 -20.43 -11.35
N ILE A 49 -10.27 -19.81 -11.06
CA ILE A 49 -10.12 -18.82 -9.98
C ILE A 49 -10.73 -17.49 -10.48
N PRO A 50 -11.44 -16.72 -9.62
CA PRO A 50 -11.90 -15.38 -9.97
C PRO A 50 -10.75 -14.52 -10.49
N ASP A 51 -11.04 -13.66 -11.47
CA ASP A 51 -10.04 -12.71 -11.98
C ASP A 51 -9.68 -11.64 -10.93
N THR A 52 -10.44 -11.58 -9.82
CA THR A 52 -10.33 -10.59 -8.73
C THR A 52 -9.76 -11.15 -7.43
N LEU A 53 -9.19 -12.36 -7.41
CA LEU A 53 -8.88 -13.05 -6.14
C LEU A 53 -7.91 -12.27 -5.25
N PHE A 54 -6.84 -11.71 -5.79
CA PHE A 54 -5.81 -10.98 -5.04
C PHE A 54 -5.69 -9.54 -5.52
N GLY A 55 -5.79 -8.61 -4.56
CA GLY A 55 -5.68 -7.18 -4.76
C GLY A 55 -4.96 -6.52 -3.59
N ILE A 56 -5.11 -5.20 -3.49
CA ILE A 56 -4.50 -4.39 -2.43
C ILE A 56 -5.57 -3.66 -1.62
N PHE A 57 -5.23 -3.38 -0.37
CA PHE A 57 -6.01 -2.54 0.54
C PHE A 57 -5.29 -1.21 0.74
N PHE A 58 -6.03 -0.12 0.79
CA PHE A 58 -5.50 1.20 1.09
C PHE A 58 -6.41 1.93 2.07
N GLU A 59 -5.81 2.42 3.15
CA GLU A 59 -6.36 3.51 3.96
C GLU A 59 -5.26 4.53 4.29
N GLU A 60 -5.66 5.73 4.69
CA GLU A 60 -4.72 6.74 5.19
C GLU A 60 -4.31 6.40 6.63
N ILE A 61 -3.33 5.50 6.73
CA ILE A 61 -2.65 5.07 7.94
C ILE A 61 -1.14 5.17 7.73
N ASN A 62 -0.35 5.43 8.76
CA ASN A 62 1.13 5.42 8.68
C ASN A 62 1.70 6.35 7.59
N HIS A 63 1.01 7.44 7.24
CA HIS A 63 1.35 8.32 6.12
C HIS A 63 1.33 7.63 4.75
N ALA A 64 0.45 6.64 4.55
CA ALA A 64 0.34 5.88 3.30
C ALA A 64 0.02 6.75 2.09
N GLY A 65 -0.85 7.75 2.23
CA GLY A 65 -1.18 8.71 1.18
C GLY A 65 -0.39 10.01 1.39
N ALA A 66 -0.78 10.79 2.38
CA ALA A 66 -0.15 12.06 2.75
C ALA A 66 1.27 11.84 3.32
N GLY A 67 2.29 12.19 2.54
CA GLY A 67 3.69 11.92 2.84
C GLY A 67 4.20 10.58 2.31
N GLY A 68 3.34 9.81 1.64
CA GLY A 68 3.63 8.51 1.04
C GLY A 68 3.37 8.50 -0.46
N LEU A 69 2.31 7.79 -0.87
CA LEU A 69 1.97 7.58 -2.28
C LEU A 69 1.62 8.89 -3.00
N TRP A 70 1.01 9.85 -2.30
CA TRP A 70 0.73 11.18 -2.83
C TRP A 70 2.00 12.04 -2.79
N ALA A 71 2.39 12.61 -3.93
CA ALA A 71 3.71 13.24 -4.09
C ALA A 71 3.83 14.67 -3.54
N GLU A 72 2.84 15.17 -2.80
CA GLU A 72 2.95 16.44 -2.09
C GLU A 72 4.11 16.40 -1.08
N LEU A 73 5.02 17.37 -1.17
CA LEU A 73 6.18 17.44 -0.31
C LEU A 73 5.95 18.32 0.91
N VAL A 74 5.04 19.29 0.84
CA VAL A 74 4.73 20.17 1.97
C VAL A 74 3.78 19.47 2.93
N ASN A 75 4.25 19.23 4.15
CA ASN A 75 3.40 18.76 5.22
C ASN A 75 2.65 19.95 5.82
N ASN A 76 1.37 19.77 6.16
CA ASN A 76 0.50 20.85 6.63
C ASN A 76 0.49 22.05 5.65
N ARG A 77 0.27 21.75 4.35
CA ARG A 77 0.26 22.74 3.26
C ARG A 77 -0.88 23.76 3.37
N VAL A 78 -1.97 23.33 3.98
CA VAL A 78 -3.04 24.16 4.49
C VAL A 78 -2.84 24.15 5.99
N LEU A 79 -2.58 25.31 6.61
CA LEU A 79 -2.08 25.39 7.98
C LEU A 79 -3.16 24.95 8.98
N PHE A 80 -3.16 23.67 9.31
CA PHE A 80 -4.08 23.03 10.24
C PHE A 80 -3.40 22.66 11.56
N TYR A 81 -4.19 22.66 12.63
CA TYR A 81 -3.71 22.46 14.00
C TYR A 81 -3.40 20.99 14.29
N LEU A 82 -2.21 20.75 14.83
CA LEU A 82 -1.87 19.58 15.63
C LEU A 82 -1.46 20.07 17.03
N SER A 83 -2.19 19.65 18.07
CA SER A 83 -1.75 19.83 19.45
C SER A 83 -1.07 18.57 19.94
N ALA A 84 0.14 18.72 20.47
CA ALA A 84 0.93 17.66 21.09
C ALA A 84 0.58 17.43 22.58
N SER A 85 -0.57 17.92 23.07
CA SER A 85 -0.97 17.76 24.47
C SER A 85 -2.27 16.98 24.60
N PHE A 86 -2.11 15.77 25.15
CA PHE A 86 -3.10 14.93 25.82
C PHE A 86 -4.53 15.50 25.98
N LEU A 87 -5.50 14.74 25.44
CA LEU A 87 -6.86 14.53 25.94
C LEU A 87 -7.99 15.53 25.60
N GLU A 88 -7.85 16.39 24.59
CA GLU A 88 -9.01 17.01 23.92
C GLU A 88 -8.79 17.08 22.40
N THR A 89 -9.30 16.10 21.67
CA THR A 89 -9.30 16.05 20.20
C THR A 89 -10.59 16.65 19.66
N SER A 90 -10.58 17.96 19.42
CA SER A 90 -11.54 18.60 18.56
C SER A 90 -10.80 19.19 17.36
N GLY A 91 -11.22 18.79 16.15
CA GLY A 91 -10.64 19.25 14.88
C GLY A 91 -10.71 20.77 14.75
N PHE A 92 -10.14 21.33 13.70
CA PHE A 92 -10.05 22.78 13.54
C PHE A 92 -11.43 23.51 13.46
N GLU A 93 -12.50 22.77 13.13
CA GLU A 93 -13.90 23.20 13.30
C GLU A 93 -14.49 22.91 14.70
N GLY A 94 -13.92 21.94 15.43
CA GLY A 94 -14.31 21.56 16.80
C GLY A 94 -13.63 22.36 17.92
N GLY A 95 -12.60 23.16 17.63
CA GLY A 95 -11.95 24.05 18.59
C GLY A 95 -12.70 25.37 18.83
N GLY A 96 -13.56 25.76 17.89
CA GLY A 96 -14.18 27.09 17.90
C GLY A 96 -13.16 28.24 17.78
N PRO A 97 -13.61 29.50 17.89
CA PRO A 97 -12.81 30.71 17.62
C PRO A 97 -11.66 30.98 18.60
N ASN A 98 -11.37 30.07 19.54
CA ASN A 98 -10.49 30.30 20.69
C ASN A 98 -9.29 29.33 20.81
N VAL A 99 -9.08 28.42 19.85
CA VAL A 99 -7.89 27.54 19.86
C VAL A 99 -6.71 28.28 19.19
N PRO A 100 -5.59 28.49 19.90
CA PRO A 100 -4.43 29.14 19.32
C PRO A 100 -3.85 28.25 18.23
N SER A 101 -3.83 28.82 17.03
CA SER A 101 -3.26 28.23 15.82
C SER A 101 -1.74 28.03 15.97
N ASN A 102 -1.28 26.80 15.71
CA ASN A 102 0.12 26.39 15.64
C ASN A 102 0.51 26.26 14.16
N ILE A 103 1.75 26.56 13.82
CA ILE A 103 2.29 26.44 12.46
C ILE A 103 3.00 25.10 12.22
N ASP A 104 3.11 24.21 13.19
CA ASP A 104 3.78 22.90 13.05
C ASP A 104 3.35 22.13 11.78
N PRO A 105 4.27 21.51 11.02
CA PRO A 105 5.72 21.40 11.25
C PRO A 105 6.52 22.59 10.71
N TRP A 106 5.86 23.68 10.30
CA TRP A 106 6.56 24.88 9.90
C TRP A 106 7.33 25.47 11.08
N SER A 107 8.47 26.08 10.77
CA SER A 107 9.37 26.62 11.77
C SER A 107 9.94 27.96 11.33
N ILE A 108 10.29 28.79 12.31
CA ILE A 108 10.75 30.16 12.08
C ILE A 108 12.23 30.17 11.67
N ILE A 109 12.58 30.98 10.67
CA ILE A 109 13.95 31.37 10.33
C ILE A 109 14.18 32.78 10.86
N GLY A 110 14.98 32.91 11.92
CA GLY A 110 15.24 34.18 12.59
C GLY A 110 14.82 34.11 14.06
N ASP A 111 14.81 35.27 14.73
CA ASP A 111 14.36 35.41 16.11
C ASP A 111 13.27 36.49 16.22
N GLU A 112 12.61 36.57 17.38
CA GLU A 112 11.49 37.49 17.64
C GLU A 112 11.83 38.97 17.48
N SER A 113 13.12 39.36 17.50
CA SER A 113 13.54 40.73 17.21
C SER A 113 13.52 41.07 15.71
N LYS A 114 13.45 40.04 14.85
CA LYS A 114 13.52 40.14 13.39
C LYS A 114 12.27 39.68 12.69
N VAL A 115 11.56 38.69 13.23
CA VAL A 115 10.37 38.12 12.62
C VAL A 115 9.38 37.66 13.68
N ILE A 116 8.11 37.96 13.46
CA ILE A 116 6.99 37.44 14.22
C ILE A 116 6.15 36.63 13.26
N VAL A 117 5.83 35.39 13.64
CA VAL A 117 4.96 34.51 12.86
C VAL A 117 3.71 34.22 13.67
N SER A 118 2.57 34.39 13.02
CA SER A 118 1.26 34.11 13.59
C SER A 118 0.35 33.56 12.50
N THR A 119 -0.88 33.26 12.85
CA THR A 119 -1.89 32.72 11.94
C THR A 119 -3.19 33.45 12.23
N ASP A 120 -3.96 33.74 11.20
CA ASP A 120 -5.24 34.45 11.31
C ASP A 120 -6.25 33.91 10.30
N ARG A 121 -7.53 34.30 10.48
CA ARG A 121 -8.65 33.84 9.64
C ARG A 121 -8.84 34.69 8.37
N SER A 122 -7.76 35.04 7.67
CA SER A 122 -7.80 35.95 6.52
C SER A 122 -7.83 35.28 5.15
N SER A 123 -7.77 33.95 5.07
CA SER A 123 -7.77 33.22 3.79
C SER A 123 -8.99 33.56 2.91
N CYS A 124 -8.77 33.59 1.59
CA CYS A 124 -9.83 33.70 0.60
C CYS A 124 -10.67 32.43 0.45
N PHE A 125 -10.22 31.28 0.95
CA PHE A 125 -10.91 30.00 0.80
C PHE A 125 -11.98 29.85 1.88
N ASP A 126 -13.22 29.54 1.49
CA ASP A 126 -14.34 29.49 2.43
C ASP A 126 -14.25 28.32 3.41
N ARG A 127 -13.68 27.22 2.95
CA ARG A 127 -13.52 25.98 3.71
C ARG A 127 -12.17 25.90 4.44
N ASN A 128 -11.23 26.77 4.08
CA ASN A 128 -9.86 26.81 4.60
C ASN A 128 -9.53 28.22 5.07
N LYS A 129 -10.07 28.65 6.22
CA LYS A 129 -9.99 30.07 6.59
C LYS A 129 -8.65 30.56 7.12
N ILE A 130 -7.69 29.67 7.39
CA ILE A 130 -6.42 30.01 8.04
C ILE A 130 -5.33 30.33 7.04
N ALA A 131 -4.64 31.43 7.29
CA ALA A 131 -3.40 31.82 6.63
C ALA A 131 -2.28 32.04 7.66
N VAL A 132 -1.02 31.82 7.26
CA VAL A 132 0.14 32.23 8.06
C VAL A 132 0.46 33.68 7.74
N GLN A 133 0.67 34.46 8.79
CA GLN A 133 1.16 35.83 8.74
C GLN A 133 2.62 35.85 9.18
N VAL A 134 3.50 36.35 8.32
CA VAL A 134 4.92 36.55 8.60
C VAL A 134 5.18 38.06 8.62
N GLN A 135 5.38 38.60 9.83
CA GLN A 135 5.74 39.99 10.04
C GLN A 135 7.27 40.10 10.16
N VAL A 136 7.89 40.66 9.12
CA VAL A 136 9.33 40.95 9.09
C VAL A 136 9.59 42.32 9.70
N LEU A 137 10.38 42.35 10.77
CA LEU A 137 10.72 43.54 11.56
C LEU A 137 12.05 44.18 11.18
N CYS A 138 12.87 43.47 10.41
CA CYS A 138 14.18 43.90 9.95
C CYS A 138 14.16 44.35 8.48
N ASP A 139 15.20 45.06 8.05
CA ASP A 139 15.39 45.47 6.65
C ASP A 139 16.87 45.34 6.22
N HIS A 140 17.19 45.59 4.96
CA HIS A 140 18.56 45.64 4.45
C HIS A 140 19.33 46.87 4.94
N THR A 141 18.62 47.90 5.39
CA THR A 141 19.19 49.18 5.85
C THR A 141 18.53 49.62 7.16
N GLY A 142 19.21 50.49 7.91
CA GLY A 142 18.67 51.05 9.16
C GLY A 142 19.11 50.31 10.43
N ALA A 143 18.37 50.53 11.52
CA ALA A 143 18.79 50.11 12.86
C ALA A 143 18.56 48.61 13.15
N ASN A 144 17.58 47.98 12.49
CA ASN A 144 17.28 46.57 12.64
C ASN A 144 17.62 45.81 11.34
N ILE A 145 18.89 45.45 11.17
CA ILE A 145 19.38 44.83 9.92
C ILE A 145 19.02 43.33 9.88
N CYS A 146 18.52 42.84 8.75
CA CYS A 146 18.26 41.40 8.57
C CYS A 146 19.57 40.60 8.46
N PRO A 147 19.61 39.36 8.98
CA PRO A 147 20.73 38.46 8.73
C PRO A 147 20.86 38.12 7.23
N ASP A 148 22.04 37.65 6.84
CA ASP A 148 22.29 37.21 5.47
C ASP A 148 21.28 36.13 5.04
N GLY A 149 20.64 36.35 3.90
CA GLY A 149 19.56 35.50 3.37
C GLY A 149 18.15 35.80 3.92
N GLY A 150 18.00 36.73 4.88
CA GLY A 150 16.71 37.18 5.40
C GLY A 150 16.11 36.30 6.49
N VAL A 151 14.86 36.59 6.87
CA VAL A 151 14.09 35.87 7.90
C VAL A 151 12.74 35.41 7.35
N GLY A 152 12.08 34.46 8.00
CA GLY A 152 10.79 33.94 7.53
C GLY A 152 10.44 32.59 8.14
N ILE A 153 9.99 31.65 7.31
CA ILE A 153 9.55 30.32 7.72
C ILE A 153 10.12 29.22 6.81
N TYR A 154 10.16 28.00 7.32
CA TYR A 154 10.44 26.81 6.51
C TYR A 154 9.51 25.65 6.83
N ASN A 155 9.32 24.75 5.86
CA ASN A 155 8.62 23.49 6.01
C ASN A 155 9.58 22.31 5.78
N PRO A 156 9.73 21.37 6.72
CA PRO A 156 10.62 20.22 6.58
C PRO A 156 10.03 19.08 5.72
N GLY A 157 8.80 19.22 5.25
CA GLY A 157 8.05 18.15 4.59
C GLY A 157 7.73 17.00 5.54
N PHE A 158 7.64 15.79 4.99
CA PHE A 158 7.39 14.57 5.74
C PHE A 158 8.71 13.92 6.17
N TRP A 159 9.33 14.50 7.22
CA TRP A 159 10.68 14.16 7.71
C TRP A 159 11.77 14.29 6.64
N GLY A 160 11.64 15.31 5.79
CA GLY A 160 12.52 15.58 4.67
C GLY A 160 11.79 15.60 3.34
N MET A 161 12.24 16.47 2.44
CA MET A 161 11.84 16.49 1.04
C MET A 161 12.96 15.86 0.19
N ASN A 162 12.64 14.84 -0.60
CA ASN A 162 13.62 14.24 -1.50
C ASN A 162 13.81 15.08 -2.77
N ILE A 163 14.78 15.98 -2.69
CA ILE A 163 15.17 16.86 -3.81
C ILE A 163 16.31 16.20 -4.56
N GLU A 164 16.17 16.06 -5.88
CA GLU A 164 17.12 15.38 -6.75
C GLU A 164 17.61 16.32 -7.85
N GLN A 165 18.92 16.36 -8.06
CA GLN A 165 19.57 17.17 -9.08
C GLN A 165 18.96 16.91 -10.47
N GLY A 166 18.68 18.01 -11.19
CA GLY A 166 18.10 17.99 -12.54
C GLY A 166 16.59 17.78 -12.59
N LYS A 167 15.92 17.50 -11.46
CA LYS A 167 14.46 17.48 -11.39
C LYS A 167 13.89 18.87 -11.14
N SER A 168 12.64 19.05 -11.55
CA SER A 168 11.90 20.28 -11.34
C SER A 168 10.70 20.06 -10.44
N TYR A 169 10.48 21.02 -9.54
CA TYR A 169 9.43 21.01 -8.53
C TYR A 169 8.54 22.23 -8.74
N LYS A 170 7.23 22.01 -8.85
CA LYS A 170 6.24 23.07 -9.00
C LYS A 170 5.80 23.52 -7.61
N LEU A 171 6.18 24.74 -7.25
CA LEU A 171 5.66 25.44 -6.08
C LEU A 171 4.42 26.23 -6.48
N VAL A 172 3.34 26.05 -5.74
CA VAL A 172 2.11 26.84 -5.82
C VAL A 172 1.81 27.40 -4.44
N LEU A 173 1.51 28.68 -4.35
CA LEU A 173 1.07 29.33 -3.12
C LEU A 173 0.21 30.54 -3.39
N TYR A 174 -0.53 30.98 -2.37
CA TYR A 174 -1.23 32.25 -2.36
C TYR A 174 -0.48 33.22 -1.46
N VAL A 175 -0.27 34.43 -1.95
CA VAL A 175 0.41 35.51 -1.21
C VAL A 175 -0.49 36.74 -1.12
N ARG A 176 -0.44 37.41 0.03
CA ARG A 176 -1.07 38.72 0.23
C ARG A 176 -0.14 39.62 1.05
N SER A 177 -0.11 40.92 0.76
CA SER A 177 0.58 41.94 1.53
C SER A 177 0.03 43.32 1.20
N GLU A 178 0.08 44.26 2.15
CA GLU A 178 -0.29 45.66 1.90
C GLU A 178 0.75 46.39 1.04
N GLU A 179 1.98 45.87 0.98
CA GLU A 179 3.07 46.44 0.20
C GLU A 179 3.55 45.47 -0.87
N SER A 180 4.43 45.96 -1.76
CA SER A 180 5.17 45.07 -2.66
C SER A 180 6.01 44.06 -1.88
N VAL A 181 6.00 42.82 -2.35
CA VAL A 181 6.75 41.71 -1.74
C VAL A 181 7.95 41.32 -2.58
N ASN A 182 9.03 40.95 -1.88
CA ASN A 182 10.18 40.27 -2.45
C ASN A 182 10.52 39.09 -1.54
N VAL A 183 9.93 37.93 -1.83
CA VAL A 183 10.11 36.70 -1.06
C VAL A 183 11.07 35.79 -1.78
N SER A 184 12.21 35.50 -1.15
CA SER A 184 13.11 34.44 -1.57
C SER A 184 12.49 33.09 -1.22
N VAL A 185 12.28 32.28 -2.23
CA VAL A 185 11.87 30.87 -2.11
C VAL A 185 13.09 30.02 -2.36
N ALA A 186 13.35 29.02 -1.51
CA ALA A 186 14.43 28.08 -1.74
C ALA A 186 14.08 26.66 -1.30
N LEU A 187 14.61 25.68 -2.04
CA LEU A 187 14.81 24.33 -1.54
C LEU A 187 16.23 24.26 -0.99
N THR A 188 16.37 23.90 0.27
CA THR A 188 17.67 23.80 0.94
C THR A 188 17.82 22.45 1.60
N GLY A 189 19.06 22.04 1.86
CA GLY A 189 19.31 20.92 2.76
C GLY A 189 18.77 21.19 4.17
N SER A 190 18.72 20.15 5.01
CA SER A 190 18.06 20.19 6.33
C SER A 190 18.51 21.33 7.25
N ASN A 191 19.77 21.76 7.13
CA ASN A 191 20.36 22.84 7.93
C ASN A 191 20.21 24.25 7.30
N GLY A 192 19.63 24.37 6.11
CA GLY A 192 19.46 25.65 5.40
C GLY A 192 20.73 26.20 4.72
N LEU A 193 21.88 25.52 4.81
CA LEU A 193 23.16 26.01 4.29
C LEU A 193 23.34 25.68 2.81
N GLN A 194 22.98 24.47 2.41
CA GLN A 194 23.07 24.03 1.03
C GLN A 194 21.80 24.44 0.27
N LYS A 195 21.91 25.39 -0.65
CA LYS A 195 20.81 25.79 -1.53
C LYS A 195 20.78 24.87 -2.76
N LEU A 196 19.65 24.19 -2.96
CA LEU A 196 19.44 23.21 -4.04
C LEU A 196 18.68 23.84 -5.19
N ALA A 197 17.67 24.65 -4.91
CA ALA A 197 16.95 25.47 -5.87
C ALA A 197 16.54 26.78 -5.22
N ALA A 198 16.41 27.85 -6.00
CA ALA A 198 15.84 29.10 -5.49
C ALA A 198 15.23 29.95 -6.59
N ALA A 199 14.25 30.76 -6.20
CA ALA A 199 13.63 31.78 -7.01
C ALA A 199 13.18 32.94 -6.11
N ASN A 200 12.78 34.07 -6.70
CA ASN A 200 12.17 35.17 -5.97
C ASN A 200 10.73 35.37 -6.45
N ILE A 201 9.80 35.52 -5.51
CA ILE A 201 8.47 36.05 -5.74
C ILE A 201 8.58 37.57 -5.63
N VAL A 202 8.56 38.26 -6.77
CA VAL A 202 8.52 39.72 -6.82
C VAL A 202 7.15 40.13 -7.34
N ALA A 203 6.32 40.68 -6.47
CA ALA A 203 4.97 41.09 -6.82
C ALA A 203 4.66 42.48 -6.25
N ALA A 204 4.23 43.39 -7.12
CA ALA A 204 3.96 44.78 -6.78
C ALA A 204 2.51 45.02 -6.33
N ASP A 205 1.56 44.22 -6.83
CA ASP A 205 0.15 44.27 -6.46
C ASP A 205 -0.29 42.91 -5.90
N VAL A 206 -0.19 42.79 -4.57
CA VAL A 206 -0.65 41.62 -3.78
C VAL A 206 -1.53 42.07 -2.62
N SER A 207 -2.20 43.22 -2.78
CA SER A 207 -3.15 43.75 -1.80
C SER A 207 -4.33 42.80 -1.58
N SER A 208 -4.70 42.04 -2.62
CA SER A 208 -5.55 40.86 -2.57
C SER A 208 -4.75 39.56 -2.68
N TRP A 209 -5.33 38.47 -2.19
CA TRP A 209 -4.80 37.12 -2.36
C TRP A 209 -4.49 36.80 -3.82
N THR A 210 -3.22 36.51 -4.09
CA THR A 210 -2.69 36.29 -5.43
C THR A 210 -2.03 34.93 -5.51
N LYS A 211 -2.49 34.08 -6.43
CA LYS A 211 -1.86 32.80 -6.73
C LYS A 211 -0.51 33.03 -7.42
N VAL A 212 0.53 32.36 -6.93
CA VAL A 212 1.87 32.37 -7.49
C VAL A 212 2.27 30.94 -7.81
N GLU A 213 2.79 30.74 -9.01
CA GLU A 213 3.33 29.45 -9.45
C GLU A 213 4.78 29.63 -9.89
N ILE A 214 5.68 28.82 -9.32
CA ILE A 214 7.11 28.86 -9.63
C ILE A 214 7.58 27.43 -9.92
N LEU A 215 8.40 27.31 -10.97
CA LEU A 215 9.16 26.09 -11.22
C LEU A 215 10.56 26.21 -10.61
N LEU A 216 10.91 25.30 -9.71
CA LEU A 216 12.21 25.23 -9.06
C LEU A 216 13.00 24.05 -9.66
N GLU A 217 14.06 24.34 -10.40
CA GLU A 217 14.98 23.32 -10.91
C GLU A 217 16.11 23.06 -9.90
N ALA A 218 16.26 21.81 -9.47
CA ALA A 218 17.25 21.43 -8.47
C ALA A 218 18.65 21.28 -9.08
N THR A 219 19.61 21.96 -8.45
CA THR A 219 21.04 21.94 -8.82
C THR A 219 21.85 20.93 -8.01
N GLY A 220 21.24 20.28 -7.03
CA GLY A 220 21.84 19.24 -6.19
C GLY A 220 20.80 18.28 -5.63
N THR A 221 21.27 17.23 -4.98
CA THR A 221 20.43 16.19 -4.36
C THR A 221 20.57 16.22 -2.84
N ASP A 222 19.47 16.21 -2.11
CA ASP A 222 19.42 15.96 -0.67
C ASP A 222 18.05 15.36 -0.28
N PRO A 223 18.02 14.16 0.33
CA PRO A 223 16.80 13.49 0.75
C PRO A 223 16.09 14.13 1.96
N ASN A 224 16.78 14.99 2.70
CA ASN A 224 16.31 15.62 3.94
C ASN A 224 16.07 17.12 3.76
N SER A 225 15.72 17.55 2.54
CA SER A 225 15.57 18.96 2.23
C SER A 225 14.34 19.58 2.89
N ARG A 226 14.28 20.92 2.85
CA ARG A 226 13.17 21.74 3.32
C ARG A 226 12.85 22.85 2.33
N LEU A 227 11.62 23.35 2.36
CA LEU A 227 11.17 24.54 1.64
C LEU A 227 11.32 25.77 2.56
N GLU A 228 12.03 26.81 2.12
CA GLU A 228 12.17 28.09 2.83
C GLU A 228 11.44 29.21 2.11
N LEU A 229 10.71 30.04 2.86
CA LEU A 229 10.12 31.31 2.43
C LEU A 229 10.71 32.43 3.29
N ARG A 230 11.55 33.29 2.69
CA ARG A 230 12.31 34.33 3.41
C ARG A 230 12.11 35.69 2.78
N SER A 231 12.18 36.74 3.60
CA SER A 231 12.24 38.13 3.17
C SER A 231 13.29 38.87 3.98
N SER A 232 13.92 39.84 3.34
CA SER A 232 14.82 40.82 3.97
C SER A 232 14.23 42.24 3.92
N LYS A 233 12.98 42.37 3.48
CA LYS A 233 12.23 43.63 3.44
C LYS A 233 11.26 43.65 4.62
N LYS A 234 11.29 44.73 5.40
CA LYS A 234 10.34 44.97 6.48
C LYS A 234 8.92 45.03 5.93
N GLY A 235 7.98 44.35 6.58
CA GLY A 235 6.59 44.31 6.14
C GLY A 235 5.81 43.11 6.70
N VAL A 236 4.54 43.00 6.33
CA VAL A 236 3.67 41.88 6.70
C VAL A 236 3.30 41.11 5.44
N ILE A 237 3.54 39.80 5.45
CA ILE A 237 3.26 38.92 4.31
C ILE A 237 2.40 37.77 4.80
N TRP A 238 1.29 37.51 4.12
CA TRP A 238 0.48 36.34 4.35
C TRP A 238 0.76 35.27 3.29
N PHE A 239 0.85 34.02 3.72
CA PHE A 239 0.92 32.86 2.84
C PHE A 239 -0.25 31.91 3.12
N ASP A 240 -0.72 31.25 2.08
CA ASP A 240 -1.81 30.28 2.14
C ASP A 240 -1.66 29.25 1.01
N GLN A 241 -2.26 28.06 1.18
CA GLN A 241 -2.26 26.95 0.23
C GLN A 241 -0.88 26.69 -0.39
N VAL A 242 0.13 26.38 0.42
CA VAL A 242 1.51 26.21 -0.06
C VAL A 242 1.76 24.76 -0.46
N SER A 243 1.79 24.46 -1.75
CA SER A 243 2.03 23.12 -2.30
C SER A 243 3.36 23.06 -3.05
N LEU A 244 4.12 21.99 -2.87
CA LEU A 244 5.33 21.71 -3.64
C LEU A 244 5.26 20.26 -4.15
N MET A 245 5.05 20.08 -5.45
CA MET A 245 5.03 18.76 -6.06
C MET A 245 6.17 18.59 -7.07
N PRO A 246 6.80 17.40 -7.15
CA PRO A 246 7.64 17.08 -8.28
C PRO A 246 6.82 17.13 -9.59
N THR A 247 7.41 17.61 -10.67
CA THR A 247 6.73 17.68 -11.97
C THR A 247 6.64 16.33 -12.67
N ASP A 248 7.48 15.37 -12.27
CA ASP A 248 7.63 14.06 -12.88
C ASP A 248 6.86 12.96 -12.13
N THR A 249 5.70 13.25 -11.56
CA THR A 249 4.81 12.24 -10.94
C THR A 249 4.36 11.19 -11.95
N TYR A 250 3.89 10.03 -11.48
CA TYR A 250 3.45 8.96 -12.37
C TYR A 250 2.36 9.47 -13.32
N LYS A 251 2.65 9.47 -14.63
CA LYS A 251 1.82 10.05 -15.71
C LYS A 251 1.36 11.51 -15.50
N GLY A 252 1.92 12.23 -14.53
CA GLY A 252 1.42 13.55 -14.13
C GLY A 252 0.18 13.50 -13.22
N HIS A 253 -0.23 12.34 -12.74
CA HIS A 253 -1.43 12.14 -11.91
C HIS A 253 -1.20 12.35 -10.40
N GLY A 254 0.00 12.78 -9.99
CA GLY A 254 0.28 13.13 -8.60
C GLY A 254 0.87 12.01 -7.72
N PHE A 255 1.01 10.78 -8.24
CA PHE A 255 1.61 9.68 -7.47
C PHE A 255 3.14 9.66 -7.50
N ARG A 256 3.73 9.33 -6.35
CA ARG A 256 5.16 9.08 -6.17
C ARG A 256 5.56 7.81 -6.94
N LYS A 257 6.49 7.93 -7.88
CA LYS A 257 6.77 6.88 -8.89
C LYS A 257 7.34 5.58 -8.32
N ASP A 258 8.18 5.67 -7.30
CA ASP A 258 8.80 4.53 -6.64
C ASP A 258 7.77 3.67 -5.90
N LEU A 259 6.91 4.28 -5.08
CA LEU A 259 5.83 3.60 -4.36
C LEU A 259 4.76 3.07 -5.31
N PHE A 260 4.37 3.86 -6.33
CA PHE A 260 3.48 3.39 -7.39
C PHE A 260 4.07 2.17 -8.11
N GLY A 261 5.37 2.17 -8.39
CA GLY A 261 6.07 1.03 -8.99
C GLY A 261 5.94 -0.24 -8.15
N MET A 262 6.10 -0.13 -6.83
CA MET A 262 5.93 -1.27 -5.92
C MET A 262 4.50 -1.83 -5.94
N LEU A 263 3.47 -0.98 -6.04
CA LEU A 263 2.08 -1.41 -6.19
C LEU A 263 1.84 -2.11 -7.52
N LYS A 264 2.30 -1.49 -8.62
CA LYS A 264 2.17 -2.05 -9.97
C LYS A 264 2.83 -3.42 -10.07
N ASP A 265 3.97 -3.60 -9.39
CA ASP A 265 4.66 -4.87 -9.37
C ASP A 265 3.83 -5.97 -8.70
N LEU A 266 2.92 -5.68 -7.77
CA LEU A 266 2.00 -6.67 -7.20
C LEU A 266 0.94 -7.18 -8.20
N LYS A 267 0.72 -6.46 -9.32
CA LYS A 267 -0.37 -6.71 -10.29
C LYS A 267 -1.74 -6.90 -9.61
N PRO A 268 -2.18 -5.96 -8.77
CA PRO A 268 -3.43 -6.11 -8.04
C PRO A 268 -4.63 -6.15 -9.01
N ALA A 269 -5.55 -7.09 -8.82
CA ALA A 269 -6.80 -7.11 -9.61
C ALA A 269 -7.83 -6.09 -9.11
N PHE A 270 -7.71 -5.65 -7.86
CA PHE A 270 -8.57 -4.64 -7.27
C PHE A 270 -7.81 -3.79 -6.23
N ILE A 271 -8.36 -2.63 -5.92
CA ILE A 271 -7.96 -1.79 -4.78
C ILE A 271 -9.17 -1.47 -3.90
N ARG A 272 -9.12 -1.86 -2.62
CA ARG A 272 -10.08 -1.43 -1.58
C ARG A 272 -9.64 -0.10 -1.01
N PHE A 273 -10.47 0.94 -1.14
CA PHE A 273 -10.16 2.30 -0.69
C PHE A 273 -11.42 3.10 -0.31
N PRO A 274 -11.29 4.22 0.41
CA PRO A 274 -10.14 4.62 1.21
C PRO A 274 -10.08 3.87 2.54
N GLY A 275 -10.89 2.80 2.68
CA GLY A 275 -10.63 1.64 3.51
C GLY A 275 -10.61 1.84 5.03
N GLY A 276 -10.83 0.73 5.75
CA GLY A 276 -10.53 0.63 7.17
C GLY A 276 -11.24 1.66 8.05
N CYS A 277 -10.66 1.87 9.21
CA CYS A 277 -11.17 2.78 10.22
C CYS A 277 -11.11 4.25 9.77
N PHE A 278 -10.26 4.59 8.78
CA PHE A 278 -10.20 5.93 8.21
C PHE A 278 -11.55 6.41 7.63
N VAL A 279 -12.34 5.49 7.06
CA VAL A 279 -13.69 5.80 6.55
C VAL A 279 -14.68 6.10 7.68
N GLU A 280 -14.51 5.44 8.82
CA GLU A 280 -15.39 5.56 9.99
C GLU A 280 -15.10 6.80 10.83
N GLY A 281 -13.81 7.05 11.10
CA GLY A 281 -13.36 7.92 12.18
C GLY A 281 -13.64 7.32 13.57
N ASP A 282 -12.99 7.85 14.61
CA ASP A 282 -13.43 7.59 15.99
C ASP A 282 -14.80 8.27 16.21
N TRP A 283 -14.95 9.49 15.68
CA TRP A 283 -16.19 10.28 15.71
C TRP A 283 -16.65 10.64 14.30
N LEU A 284 -17.95 10.65 14.06
CA LEU A 284 -18.51 10.93 12.71
C LEU A 284 -18.12 12.30 12.14
N ARG A 285 -17.80 13.27 13.02
CA ARG A 285 -17.30 14.60 12.63
C ARG A 285 -15.94 14.57 11.92
N ASN A 286 -15.19 13.47 12.10
CA ASN A 286 -13.85 13.26 11.56
C ASN A 286 -13.84 12.11 10.53
N ALA A 287 -15.01 11.55 10.19
CA ALA A 287 -15.12 10.51 9.18
C ALA A 287 -14.74 11.05 7.79
N PHE A 288 -14.11 10.22 6.95
CA PHE A 288 -13.82 10.58 5.57
C PHE A 288 -15.08 10.95 4.77
N ARG A 289 -15.08 12.14 4.13
CA ARG A 289 -16.21 12.64 3.31
C ARG A 289 -15.79 12.83 1.85
N TRP A 290 -16.16 11.89 0.98
CA TRP A 290 -15.70 11.88 -0.41
C TRP A 290 -15.96 13.19 -1.18
N LYS A 291 -17.10 13.88 -0.95
CA LYS A 291 -17.45 15.16 -1.59
C LYS A 291 -16.45 16.27 -1.27
N GLU A 292 -15.79 16.17 -0.13
CA GLU A 292 -14.81 17.15 0.33
C GLU A 292 -13.44 16.94 -0.32
N THR A 293 -13.26 15.80 -0.98
CA THR A 293 -12.00 15.36 -1.59
C THR A 293 -11.97 15.52 -3.11
N ILE A 294 -12.98 16.16 -3.71
CA ILE A 294 -13.06 16.40 -5.15
C ILE A 294 -13.02 17.89 -5.47
N GLY A 295 -12.71 18.23 -6.72
CA GLY A 295 -12.50 19.61 -7.15
C GLY A 295 -11.05 20.07 -6.98
N GLN A 296 -10.85 21.39 -7.05
CA GLN A 296 -9.54 22.02 -6.89
C GLN A 296 -8.99 21.72 -5.50
N TRP A 297 -7.71 21.37 -5.43
CA TRP A 297 -7.09 20.91 -4.19
C TRP A 297 -7.03 22.02 -3.13
N GLU A 298 -6.95 23.28 -3.54
CA GLU A 298 -6.92 24.45 -2.65
C GLU A 298 -8.24 24.64 -1.87
N GLU A 299 -9.35 24.08 -2.39
CA GLU A 299 -10.70 24.17 -1.81
C GLU A 299 -11.05 22.95 -0.94
N ARG A 300 -10.15 21.97 -0.85
CA ARG A 300 -10.35 20.76 -0.04
C ARG A 300 -10.03 21.09 1.41
N PRO A 301 -10.96 20.87 2.36
CA PRO A 301 -10.74 21.20 3.75
C PRO A 301 -9.74 20.26 4.43
N GLY A 302 -9.49 19.07 3.87
CA GLY A 302 -8.86 18.02 4.64
C GLY A 302 -9.70 17.62 5.86
N HIS A 303 -9.16 16.73 6.68
CA HIS A 303 -9.73 16.44 7.98
C HIS A 303 -8.69 15.82 8.92
N PHE A 304 -9.02 15.79 10.20
CA PHE A 304 -8.22 15.11 11.20
C PHE A 304 -8.61 13.62 11.24
N GLY A 305 -7.69 12.74 10.84
CA GLY A 305 -7.84 11.30 11.01
C GLY A 305 -7.62 10.94 12.47
N ASP A 306 -8.68 10.98 13.28
CA ASP A 306 -8.61 10.79 14.74
C ASP A 306 -8.24 9.37 15.15
N VAL A 307 -8.53 8.36 14.33
CA VAL A 307 -8.09 6.98 14.53
C VAL A 307 -6.57 6.85 14.49
N TRP A 308 -5.93 7.50 13.50
CA TRP A 308 -4.48 7.39 13.28
C TRP A 308 -3.69 8.58 13.82
N ASN A 309 -4.40 9.59 14.34
CA ASN A 309 -3.88 10.74 15.05
C ASN A 309 -2.92 11.61 14.23
N TYR A 310 -3.31 11.93 13.00
CA TYR A 310 -2.68 12.97 12.18
C TYR A 310 -3.68 13.61 11.20
N TRP A 311 -3.32 14.79 10.71
CA TRP A 311 -4.12 15.54 9.75
C TRP A 311 -3.84 15.08 8.32
N THR A 312 -4.89 14.96 7.51
CA THR A 312 -4.80 14.72 6.06
C THR A 312 -5.37 15.90 5.30
N ASP A 313 -4.69 16.27 4.22
CA ASP A 313 -5.12 17.35 3.33
C ASP A 313 -6.17 16.91 2.28
N ASP A 314 -6.54 15.62 2.30
CA ASP A 314 -7.41 14.96 1.32
C ASP A 314 -7.02 15.23 -0.14
N GLY A 315 -5.71 15.41 -0.39
CA GLY A 315 -5.13 15.52 -1.72
C GLY A 315 -5.26 14.22 -2.51
N LEU A 316 -5.12 13.08 -1.84
CA LEU A 316 -5.46 11.76 -2.36
C LEU A 316 -6.93 11.47 -2.07
N GLY A 317 -7.81 12.00 -2.91
CA GLY A 317 -9.26 11.94 -2.75
C GLY A 317 -9.94 10.86 -3.60
N HIS A 318 -11.27 10.92 -3.63
CA HIS A 318 -12.09 9.94 -4.35
C HIS A 318 -11.74 9.84 -5.85
N PHE A 319 -11.48 10.98 -6.50
CA PHE A 319 -11.05 11.01 -7.90
C PHE A 319 -9.68 10.34 -8.08
N GLU A 320 -8.72 10.71 -7.22
CA GLU A 320 -7.35 10.21 -7.32
C GLU A 320 -7.28 8.69 -7.07
N PHE A 321 -8.09 8.12 -6.16
CA PHE A 321 -8.16 6.67 -6.00
C PHE A 321 -8.78 5.93 -7.19
N LEU A 322 -9.82 6.48 -7.81
CA LEU A 322 -10.39 5.92 -9.03
C LEU A 322 -9.36 5.96 -10.17
N GLN A 323 -8.61 7.06 -10.28
CA GLN A 323 -7.51 7.19 -11.23
C GLN A 323 -6.37 6.20 -10.95
N LEU A 324 -6.03 5.98 -9.66
CA LEU A 324 -5.04 4.99 -9.24
C LEU A 324 -5.44 3.58 -9.65
N ALA A 325 -6.71 3.22 -9.50
CA ALA A 325 -7.24 1.92 -9.91
C ALA A 325 -7.06 1.70 -11.43
N GLU A 326 -7.43 2.67 -12.27
CA GLU A 326 -7.20 2.61 -13.72
C GLU A 326 -5.72 2.52 -14.08
N ASP A 327 -4.87 3.29 -13.38
CA ASP A 327 -3.44 3.32 -13.62
C ASP A 327 -2.71 2.00 -13.29
N LEU A 328 -3.28 1.25 -12.35
CA LEU A 328 -2.83 -0.08 -11.94
C LEU A 328 -3.48 -1.23 -12.74
N ASP A 329 -4.44 -0.93 -13.63
CA ASP A 329 -5.29 -1.92 -14.30
C ASP A 329 -6.08 -2.78 -13.28
N SER A 330 -6.59 -2.12 -12.24
CA SER A 330 -7.32 -2.72 -11.11
C SER A 330 -8.76 -2.24 -11.06
N LEU A 331 -9.64 -3.06 -10.50
CA LEU A 331 -11.00 -2.65 -10.18
C LEU A 331 -11.06 -1.85 -8.86
N PRO A 332 -11.69 -0.68 -8.82
CA PRO A 332 -11.95 0.02 -7.58
C PRO A 332 -13.02 -0.71 -6.74
N VAL A 333 -12.73 -0.92 -5.45
CA VAL A 333 -13.69 -1.33 -4.42
C VAL A 333 -13.87 -0.15 -3.47
N TRP A 334 -14.93 0.61 -3.67
CA TRP A 334 -15.17 1.83 -2.90
C TRP A 334 -15.85 1.53 -1.56
N VAL A 335 -15.15 1.81 -0.47
CA VAL A 335 -15.65 1.76 0.91
C VAL A 335 -16.13 3.15 1.30
N PHE A 336 -17.30 3.24 1.92
CA PHE A 336 -17.84 4.52 2.37
C PHE A 336 -18.53 4.43 3.74
N ASN A 337 -18.60 5.56 4.42
CA ASN A 337 -19.22 5.66 5.73
C ASN A 337 -20.73 5.43 5.62
N ASN A 338 -21.27 4.52 6.44
CA ASN A 338 -22.68 4.14 6.46
C ASN A 338 -23.47 4.80 7.60
N GLY A 339 -22.98 5.93 8.11
CA GLY A 339 -23.49 6.61 9.29
C GLY A 339 -23.00 6.01 10.61
N VAL A 340 -21.89 5.27 10.62
CA VAL A 340 -21.27 4.71 11.82
C VAL A 340 -19.83 5.19 11.94
N SER A 341 -19.39 5.43 13.17
CA SER A 341 -18.00 5.58 13.57
C SER A 341 -17.69 4.63 14.74
N HIS A 342 -16.46 4.65 15.28
CA HIS A 342 -16.16 3.86 16.46
C HIS A 342 -17.07 4.20 17.66
N HIS A 343 -17.44 5.48 17.83
CA HIS A 343 -18.24 5.97 18.96
C HIS A 343 -19.66 6.46 18.62
N ASP A 344 -19.92 6.89 17.38
CA ASP A 344 -21.21 7.46 16.98
C ASP A 344 -21.96 6.55 16.01
N GLN A 345 -23.29 6.66 16.02
CA GLN A 345 -24.16 6.00 15.04
C GLN A 345 -25.34 6.92 14.71
N VAL A 346 -25.55 7.19 13.43
CA VAL A 346 -26.75 7.86 12.91
C VAL A 346 -27.91 6.88 13.00
N ASP A 347 -29.03 7.33 13.57
CA ASP A 347 -30.25 6.54 13.62
C ASP A 347 -30.76 6.24 12.20
N THR A 348 -31.24 5.01 11.99
CA THR A 348 -31.75 4.56 10.68
C THR A 348 -32.84 5.48 10.11
N SER A 349 -33.64 6.15 10.94
CA SER A 349 -34.67 7.10 10.48
C SER A 349 -34.07 8.36 9.84
N SER A 350 -32.81 8.69 10.15
CA SER A 350 -32.12 9.92 9.75
C SER A 350 -30.96 9.67 8.77
N ILE A 351 -30.77 8.44 8.28
CA ILE A 351 -29.63 8.07 7.43
C ILE A 351 -29.72 8.55 5.97
N LEU A 352 -30.91 8.98 5.52
CA LEU A 352 -31.16 9.31 4.11
C LEU A 352 -30.18 10.34 3.50
N PRO A 353 -29.71 11.39 4.20
CA PRO A 353 -28.70 12.29 3.66
C PRO A 353 -27.39 11.57 3.30
N PHE A 354 -26.94 10.62 4.11
CA PHE A 354 -25.75 9.83 3.82
C PHE A 354 -25.99 8.93 2.60
N VAL A 355 -27.17 8.31 2.49
CA VAL A 355 -27.55 7.53 1.29
C VAL A 355 -27.46 8.39 0.03
N GLN A 356 -27.98 9.62 0.07
CA GLN A 356 -27.91 10.52 -1.08
C GLN A 356 -26.46 10.89 -1.43
N GLU A 357 -25.60 11.14 -0.43
CA GLU A 357 -24.18 11.41 -0.69
C GLU A 357 -23.48 10.27 -1.43
N ILE A 358 -23.84 9.02 -1.14
CA ILE A 358 -23.24 7.87 -1.83
C ILE A 358 -23.80 7.72 -3.25
N LEU A 359 -25.10 7.94 -3.46
CA LEU A 359 -25.67 7.95 -4.82
C LEU A 359 -25.06 9.03 -5.70
N ASP A 360 -24.72 10.18 -5.10
CA ASP A 360 -23.99 11.27 -5.74
C ASP A 360 -22.57 10.85 -6.12
N GLY A 361 -21.86 10.12 -5.25
CA GLY A 361 -20.51 9.61 -5.52
C GLY A 361 -20.50 8.52 -6.61
N LEU A 362 -21.51 7.65 -6.61
CA LEU A 362 -21.71 6.69 -7.70
C LEU A 362 -22.01 7.40 -9.02
N GLU A 363 -22.77 8.49 -9.01
CA GLU A 363 -22.99 9.31 -10.21
C GLU A 363 -21.74 10.08 -10.63
N PHE A 364 -20.91 10.55 -9.69
CA PHE A 364 -19.60 11.12 -9.99
C PHE A 364 -18.73 10.11 -10.73
N ALA A 365 -18.66 8.86 -10.23
CA ALA A 365 -17.82 7.83 -10.82
C ALA A 365 -18.37 7.31 -12.17
N ARG A 366 -19.68 7.03 -12.25
CA ARG A 366 -20.30 6.30 -13.37
C ARG A 366 -21.21 7.11 -14.29
N GLY A 367 -21.62 8.31 -13.87
CA GLY A 367 -22.60 9.12 -14.59
C GLY A 367 -22.08 9.66 -15.91
N ASP A 368 -23.00 9.99 -16.82
CA ASP A 368 -22.70 10.69 -18.06
C ASP A 368 -21.98 12.03 -17.77
N PRO A 369 -21.01 12.47 -18.58
CA PRO A 369 -20.30 13.74 -18.38
C PRO A 369 -21.20 14.99 -18.36
N THR A 370 -22.47 14.89 -18.76
CA THR A 370 -23.46 15.96 -18.67
C THR A 370 -24.34 15.91 -17.42
N SER A 371 -24.25 14.84 -16.63
CA SER A 371 -24.99 14.72 -15.36
C SER A 371 -24.41 15.65 -14.28
N THR A 372 -25.14 15.86 -13.18
CA THR A 372 -24.72 16.76 -12.11
C THR A 372 -23.32 16.43 -11.62
N TRP A 373 -23.09 15.17 -11.24
CA TRP A 373 -21.81 14.75 -10.69
C TRP A 373 -20.83 14.24 -11.76
N GLY A 374 -21.31 13.65 -12.85
CA GLY A 374 -20.45 13.27 -13.99
C GLY A 374 -19.79 14.48 -14.65
N SER A 375 -20.45 15.65 -14.67
CA SER A 375 -19.86 16.89 -15.15
C SER A 375 -18.72 17.43 -14.28
N ILE A 376 -18.72 17.11 -12.98
CA ILE A 376 -17.62 17.47 -12.08
C ILE A 376 -16.42 16.57 -12.39
N ARG A 377 -16.62 15.26 -12.54
CA ARG A 377 -15.57 14.32 -12.99
C ARG A 377 -14.95 14.76 -14.32
N ALA A 378 -15.79 15.12 -15.30
CA ALA A 378 -15.35 15.61 -16.60
C ALA A 378 -14.52 16.90 -16.50
N LYS A 379 -14.93 17.86 -15.65
CA LYS A 379 -14.16 19.10 -15.40
C LYS A 379 -12.83 18.85 -14.69
N MET A 380 -12.72 17.77 -13.93
CA MET A 380 -11.47 17.31 -13.31
C MET A 380 -10.54 16.61 -14.31
N GLY A 381 -10.92 16.50 -15.58
CA GLY A 381 -10.08 15.99 -16.66
C GLY A 381 -10.40 14.56 -17.10
N HIS A 382 -11.44 13.93 -16.53
CA HIS A 382 -11.82 12.55 -16.86
C HIS A 382 -13.31 12.46 -17.28
N PRO A 383 -13.62 12.64 -18.58
CA PRO A 383 -15.00 12.63 -19.05
C PRO A 383 -15.64 11.24 -19.07
N GLU A 384 -14.84 10.18 -19.19
CA GLU A 384 -15.36 8.81 -19.29
C GLU A 384 -15.77 8.26 -17.91
N PRO A 385 -16.80 7.42 -17.81
CA PRO A 385 -17.13 6.73 -16.56
C PRO A 385 -16.00 5.81 -16.08
N PHE A 386 -15.71 5.81 -14.78
CA PHE A 386 -14.84 4.81 -14.15
C PHE A 386 -15.52 3.44 -14.06
N ASP A 387 -14.73 2.37 -14.07
CA ASP A 387 -15.22 0.99 -13.94
C ASP A 387 -15.48 0.58 -12.48
N LEU A 388 -16.42 1.28 -11.82
CA LEU A 388 -16.80 1.02 -10.44
C LEU A 388 -17.91 -0.04 -10.34
N ARG A 389 -17.51 -1.29 -10.08
CA ARG A 389 -18.43 -2.44 -9.97
C ARG A 389 -18.68 -2.91 -8.55
N TYR A 390 -17.87 -2.48 -7.58
CA TYR A 390 -17.89 -2.97 -6.21
C TYR A 390 -17.95 -1.83 -5.21
N VAL A 391 -18.82 -1.97 -4.21
CA VAL A 391 -18.89 -1.06 -3.07
C VAL A 391 -19.03 -1.81 -1.76
N ALA A 392 -18.46 -1.27 -0.68
CA ALA A 392 -18.63 -1.76 0.68
C ALA A 392 -19.36 -0.71 1.53
N ILE A 393 -20.41 -1.15 2.23
CA ILE A 393 -21.26 -0.27 3.05
C ILE A 393 -20.76 -0.30 4.50
N GLY A 394 -19.77 0.54 4.80
CA GLY A 394 -19.10 0.62 6.11
C GLY A 394 -17.80 -0.17 6.20
N ASN A 395 -17.27 -0.25 7.43
CA ASN A 395 -16.08 -1.01 7.79
C ASN A 395 -16.26 -1.58 9.21
N GLU A 396 -16.01 -2.88 9.42
CA GLU A 396 -16.10 -3.57 10.74
C GLU A 396 -17.37 -3.32 11.60
N ASP A 397 -18.46 -2.87 10.97
CA ASP A 397 -19.63 -2.33 11.66
C ASP A 397 -20.66 -3.37 12.11
N CYS A 398 -20.48 -4.65 11.79
CA CYS A 398 -21.55 -5.65 11.93
C CYS A 398 -22.14 -5.73 13.35
N GLY A 399 -21.32 -5.49 14.38
CA GLY A 399 -21.75 -5.50 15.78
C GLY A 399 -22.51 -4.24 16.24
N LYS A 400 -22.64 -3.22 15.39
CA LYS A 400 -23.20 -1.91 15.73
C LYS A 400 -24.72 -1.92 15.57
N THR A 401 -25.43 -1.38 16.55
CA THR A 401 -26.90 -1.42 16.64
C THR A 401 -27.61 -0.88 15.39
N GLN A 402 -27.12 0.21 14.81
CA GLN A 402 -27.74 0.86 13.65
C GLN A 402 -27.28 0.28 12.30
N TYR A 403 -26.20 -0.52 12.27
CA TYR A 403 -25.59 -1.01 11.04
C TYR A 403 -26.61 -1.67 10.12
N ARG A 404 -27.34 -2.66 10.64
CA ARG A 404 -28.29 -3.44 9.84
C ARG A 404 -29.38 -2.56 9.21
N GLY A 405 -29.90 -1.60 9.96
CA GLY A 405 -30.92 -0.67 9.49
C GLY A 405 -30.38 0.26 8.41
N ASN A 406 -29.21 0.85 8.66
CA ASN A 406 -28.51 1.72 7.72
C ASN A 406 -28.15 0.96 6.43
N TYR A 407 -27.51 -0.20 6.55
CA TYR A 407 -27.13 -1.08 5.45
C TYR A 407 -28.30 -1.32 4.48
N LEU A 408 -29.48 -1.67 5.01
CA LEU A 408 -30.66 -1.95 4.16
C LEU A 408 -31.14 -0.71 3.40
N LYS A 409 -30.97 0.50 3.94
CA LYS A 409 -31.29 1.76 3.25
C LYS A 409 -30.32 2.00 2.09
N PHE A 410 -29.02 1.85 2.31
CA PHE A 410 -28.01 1.95 1.26
C PHE A 410 -28.19 0.87 0.20
N TYR A 411 -28.30 -0.40 0.61
CA TYR A 411 -28.47 -1.54 -0.28
C TYR A 411 -29.66 -1.34 -1.23
N THR A 412 -30.82 -0.97 -0.68
CA THR A 412 -32.04 -0.77 -1.49
C THR A 412 -31.86 0.37 -2.49
N ALA A 413 -31.33 1.51 -2.04
CA ALA A 413 -31.15 2.68 -2.90
C ALA A 413 -30.11 2.44 -4.01
N ILE A 414 -29.00 1.77 -3.69
CA ILE A 414 -27.95 1.45 -4.67
C ILE A 414 -28.47 0.43 -5.67
N LYS A 415 -29.12 -0.66 -5.24
CA LYS A 415 -29.65 -1.66 -6.18
C LYS A 415 -30.77 -1.13 -7.07
N ASP A 416 -31.53 -0.14 -6.63
CA ASP A 416 -32.56 0.51 -7.44
C ASP A 416 -31.94 1.32 -8.60
N LYS A 417 -30.89 2.11 -8.33
CA LYS A 417 -30.23 2.97 -9.34
C LYS A 417 -29.13 2.26 -10.14
N TYR A 418 -28.44 1.29 -9.53
CA TYR A 418 -27.27 0.58 -10.05
C TYR A 418 -27.35 -0.93 -9.73
N PRO A 419 -28.29 -1.67 -10.34
CA PRO A 419 -28.54 -3.08 -10.01
C PRO A 419 -27.34 -4.00 -10.28
N ASP A 420 -26.40 -3.57 -11.13
CA ASP A 420 -25.20 -4.29 -11.52
C ASP A 420 -24.05 -4.17 -10.51
N ILE A 421 -24.05 -3.15 -9.65
CA ILE A 421 -23.02 -2.99 -8.61
C ILE A 421 -23.14 -4.11 -7.59
N LYS A 422 -22.02 -4.78 -7.31
CA LYS A 422 -21.90 -5.76 -6.24
C LYS A 422 -21.68 -5.05 -4.90
N ILE A 423 -22.48 -5.43 -3.91
CA ILE A 423 -22.47 -4.82 -2.59
C ILE A 423 -21.85 -5.79 -1.58
N ILE A 424 -20.85 -5.29 -0.85
CA ILE A 424 -20.15 -5.99 0.22
C ILE A 424 -20.77 -5.58 1.56
N SER A 425 -21.18 -6.58 2.35
CA SER A 425 -21.54 -6.43 3.77
C SER A 425 -20.31 -6.60 4.65
N ASN A 426 -20.20 -5.85 5.75
CA ASN A 426 -19.13 -6.00 6.74
C ASN A 426 -19.42 -7.07 7.81
N CYS A 427 -20.52 -7.79 7.68
CA CYS A 427 -20.80 -8.95 8.51
C CYS A 427 -20.13 -10.20 7.94
N ASP A 428 -19.45 -10.97 8.78
CA ASP A 428 -18.88 -12.25 8.38
C ASP A 428 -19.98 -13.30 8.11
N GLY A 429 -20.07 -13.76 6.87
CA GLY A 429 -20.99 -14.80 6.40
C GLY A 429 -20.38 -16.20 6.30
N SER A 430 -19.13 -16.40 6.74
CA SER A 430 -18.36 -17.64 6.53
C SER A 430 -18.90 -18.85 7.30
N THR A 431 -19.41 -18.62 8.51
CA THR A 431 -19.93 -19.69 9.39
C THR A 431 -21.44 -19.68 9.53
N ARG A 432 -22.07 -18.50 9.40
CA ARG A 432 -23.51 -18.30 9.52
C ARG A 432 -24.02 -17.51 8.32
N PRO A 433 -25.14 -17.91 7.71
CA PRO A 433 -25.74 -17.11 6.66
C PRO A 433 -26.05 -15.69 7.14
N LEU A 434 -25.82 -14.70 6.28
CA LEU A 434 -26.26 -13.33 6.53
C LEU A 434 -27.79 -13.27 6.68
N ASP A 435 -28.26 -12.37 7.53
CA ASP A 435 -29.69 -12.11 7.77
C ASP A 435 -30.25 -10.95 6.91
N HIS A 436 -29.46 -10.52 5.92
CA HIS A 436 -29.73 -9.43 4.97
C HIS A 436 -29.07 -9.75 3.62
N PRO A 437 -29.53 -9.15 2.51
CA PRO A 437 -28.98 -9.43 1.19
C PRO A 437 -27.60 -8.78 1.00
N ALA A 438 -26.69 -9.49 0.34
CA ALA A 438 -25.38 -8.99 -0.09
C ALA A 438 -24.90 -9.80 -1.30
N ASP A 439 -23.95 -9.26 -2.07
CA ASP A 439 -23.25 -10.02 -3.11
C ASP A 439 -21.97 -10.64 -2.55
N LEU A 440 -21.32 -9.94 -1.60
CA LEU A 440 -20.14 -10.39 -0.88
C LEU A 440 -20.26 -10.07 0.62
N TYR A 441 -19.47 -10.76 1.43
CA TYR A 441 -19.35 -10.51 2.86
C TYR A 441 -17.88 -10.34 3.25
N ASP A 442 -17.61 -9.49 4.23
CA ASP A 442 -16.26 -9.16 4.67
C ASP A 442 -15.75 -10.15 5.72
N PHE A 443 -14.45 -10.43 5.69
CA PHE A 443 -13.76 -11.27 6.66
C PHE A 443 -12.37 -10.72 6.92
N HIS A 444 -12.07 -10.47 8.19
CA HIS A 444 -10.76 -9.95 8.63
C HIS A 444 -10.04 -10.97 9.50
N ILE A 445 -8.70 -11.05 9.37
CA ILE A 445 -7.88 -11.83 10.28
C ILE A 445 -6.55 -11.16 10.61
N TYR A 446 -6.39 -10.81 11.88
CA TYR A 446 -5.14 -10.34 12.47
C TYR A 446 -4.76 -11.25 13.63
N SER A 447 -3.68 -12.03 13.52
CA SER A 447 -3.31 -13.00 14.55
C SER A 447 -1.84 -13.42 14.49
N SER A 448 -1.45 -14.38 15.35
CA SER A 448 -0.12 -15.00 15.30
C SER A 448 0.11 -15.75 13.97
N ALA A 449 1.37 -15.99 13.60
CA ALA A 449 1.72 -16.72 12.38
C ALA A 449 1.12 -18.13 12.37
N SER A 450 1.14 -18.81 13.52
CA SER A 450 0.56 -20.14 13.67
C SER A 450 -0.96 -20.14 13.51
N SER A 451 -1.64 -19.12 14.03
CA SER A 451 -3.09 -18.96 13.92
C SER A 451 -3.52 -18.67 12.48
N VAL A 452 -2.85 -17.71 11.82
CA VAL A 452 -3.13 -17.36 10.41
C VAL A 452 -2.88 -18.57 9.52
N PHE A 453 -1.74 -19.26 9.68
CA PHE A 453 -1.45 -20.49 8.93
C PHE A 453 -2.53 -21.56 9.12
N SER A 454 -2.99 -21.78 10.36
CA SER A 454 -4.01 -22.79 10.67
C SER A 454 -5.39 -22.42 10.11
N ASN A 455 -5.65 -21.14 9.84
CA ASN A 455 -6.88 -20.65 9.20
C ASN A 455 -6.93 -20.92 7.69
N ALA A 456 -5.91 -21.55 7.09
CA ALA A 456 -5.95 -21.97 5.69
C ALA A 456 -7.15 -22.89 5.35
N ARG A 457 -7.77 -23.52 6.35
CA ARG A 457 -8.96 -24.37 6.20
C ARG A 457 -10.28 -23.70 6.60
N HIS A 458 -10.25 -22.41 6.97
CA HIS A 458 -11.43 -21.69 7.47
C HIS A 458 -12.61 -21.77 6.51
N PHE A 459 -12.34 -21.63 5.20
CA PHE A 459 -13.35 -21.62 4.16
C PHE A 459 -13.67 -23.00 3.56
N ASP A 460 -13.07 -24.08 4.05
CA ASP A 460 -13.31 -25.44 3.51
C ASP A 460 -14.79 -25.84 3.60
N SER A 461 -15.47 -25.39 4.65
CA SER A 461 -16.91 -25.63 4.90
C SER A 461 -17.81 -24.44 4.56
N ALA A 462 -17.26 -23.33 4.03
CA ALA A 462 -18.04 -22.14 3.72
C ALA A 462 -19.12 -22.45 2.65
N PRO A 463 -20.31 -21.84 2.73
CA PRO A 463 -21.36 -22.06 1.74
C PRO A 463 -20.89 -21.79 0.30
N ARG A 464 -21.18 -22.71 -0.63
CA ARG A 464 -20.88 -22.56 -2.07
C ARG A 464 -22.01 -21.88 -2.86
N ARG A 465 -23.01 -21.36 -2.16
CA ARG A 465 -24.16 -20.64 -2.71
C ARG A 465 -24.43 -19.44 -1.82
N GLY A 466 -24.85 -18.33 -2.43
CA GLY A 466 -25.06 -17.07 -1.74
C GLY A 466 -23.86 -16.13 -1.87
N PRO A 467 -23.74 -15.13 -0.97
CA PRO A 467 -22.65 -14.15 -1.02
C PRO A 467 -21.30 -14.84 -0.83
N LYS A 468 -20.28 -14.39 -1.56
CA LYS A 468 -18.90 -14.89 -1.43
C LYS A 468 -18.12 -14.09 -0.40
N ALA A 469 -17.06 -14.69 0.14
CA ALA A 469 -16.14 -13.97 1.02
C ALA A 469 -15.32 -12.95 0.23
N PHE A 470 -15.13 -11.79 0.83
CA PHE A 470 -14.04 -10.87 0.60
C PHE A 470 -13.18 -10.90 1.86
N VAL A 471 -11.98 -11.48 1.77
CA VAL A 471 -10.97 -11.41 2.84
C VAL A 471 -10.30 -10.04 2.77
N SER A 472 -11.01 -8.99 3.19
CA SER A 472 -10.59 -7.64 2.86
C SER A 472 -9.38 -7.15 3.64
N GLU A 473 -9.08 -7.82 4.76
CA GLU A 473 -7.90 -7.56 5.58
C GLU A 473 -7.33 -8.88 6.13
N TYR A 474 -6.05 -9.13 5.88
CA TYR A 474 -5.30 -10.17 6.57
C TYR A 474 -3.87 -9.71 6.84
N ALA A 475 -3.36 -10.05 8.03
CA ALA A 475 -1.92 -10.00 8.33
C ALA A 475 -1.60 -10.82 9.58
N VAL A 476 -0.36 -11.28 9.68
CA VAL A 476 0.19 -11.70 10.97
C VAL A 476 0.58 -10.46 11.77
N THR A 477 0.21 -10.41 13.04
CA THR A 477 0.46 -9.27 13.93
C THR A 477 1.14 -9.70 15.23
N GLY A 478 1.52 -8.72 16.06
CA GLY A 478 2.16 -8.97 17.35
C GLY A 478 3.63 -9.40 17.22
N ASN A 479 4.11 -10.24 18.12
CA ASN A 479 5.54 -10.60 18.20
C ASN A 479 6.04 -11.37 16.96
N ASP A 480 5.18 -12.21 16.36
CA ASP A 480 5.55 -12.98 15.18
C ASP A 480 5.75 -12.08 13.95
N ALA A 481 5.07 -10.94 13.91
CA ALA A 481 5.18 -9.97 12.84
C ALA A 481 6.55 -9.29 12.79
N GLY A 482 7.11 -8.94 13.96
CA GLY A 482 8.23 -7.99 14.00
C GLY A 482 7.88 -6.72 13.20
N LYS A 483 8.79 -6.13 12.42
CA LYS A 483 8.45 -5.07 11.42
C LYS A 483 8.06 -5.63 10.03
N GLY A 484 7.75 -6.91 9.95
CA GLY A 484 7.57 -7.67 8.71
C GLY A 484 8.63 -8.76 8.60
N SER A 485 8.41 -9.86 9.33
CA SER A 485 9.32 -11.00 9.43
C SER A 485 9.03 -12.07 8.38
N LEU A 486 10.02 -12.95 8.15
CA LEU A 486 9.80 -14.16 7.36
C LEU A 486 8.71 -15.05 7.99
N LEU A 487 8.64 -15.17 9.32
CA LEU A 487 7.62 -15.97 10.01
C LEU A 487 6.20 -15.52 9.65
N ALA A 488 5.97 -14.21 9.64
CA ALA A 488 4.70 -13.59 9.25
C ALA A 488 4.32 -13.97 7.82
N ALA A 489 5.24 -13.72 6.88
CA ALA A 489 5.05 -14.04 5.47
C ALA A 489 4.72 -15.52 5.24
N LEU A 490 5.36 -16.45 5.97
CA LEU A 490 5.06 -17.88 5.84
C LEU A 490 3.68 -18.25 6.39
N GLY A 491 3.26 -17.63 7.50
CA GLY A 491 1.93 -17.83 8.07
C GLY A 491 0.84 -17.38 7.10
N GLU A 492 1.01 -16.18 6.53
CA GLU A 492 0.14 -15.58 5.52
C GLU A 492 0.12 -16.40 4.23
N ALA A 493 1.28 -16.84 3.73
CA ALA A 493 1.36 -17.67 2.53
C ALA A 493 0.54 -18.97 2.67
N GLY A 494 0.59 -19.60 3.85
CA GLY A 494 -0.22 -20.78 4.13
C GLY A 494 -1.71 -20.47 4.06
N PHE A 495 -2.13 -19.35 4.65
CA PHE A 495 -3.50 -18.87 4.57
C PHE A 495 -3.94 -18.57 3.12
N LEU A 496 -3.11 -17.92 2.31
CA LEU A 496 -3.42 -17.62 0.90
C LEU A 496 -3.49 -18.85 0.01
N ILE A 497 -2.73 -19.91 0.31
CA ILE A 497 -2.94 -21.21 -0.34
C ILE A 497 -4.33 -21.76 0.00
N GLY A 498 -4.79 -21.59 1.25
CA GLY A 498 -6.15 -21.90 1.67
C GLY A 498 -7.23 -21.10 0.93
N VAL A 499 -6.99 -19.79 0.78
CA VAL A 499 -7.85 -18.87 0.01
C VAL A 499 -7.96 -19.31 -1.45
N GLU A 500 -6.83 -19.58 -2.10
CA GLU A 500 -6.76 -20.05 -3.48
C GLU A 500 -7.51 -21.37 -3.68
N LYS A 501 -7.39 -22.33 -2.74
CA LYS A 501 -8.08 -23.62 -2.81
C LYS A 501 -9.59 -23.52 -2.65
N ASN A 502 -10.06 -22.44 -2.02
CA ASN A 502 -11.47 -22.14 -1.75
C ASN A 502 -12.00 -21.00 -2.63
N SER A 503 -11.37 -20.74 -3.80
CA SER A 503 -11.73 -19.64 -4.71
C SER A 503 -13.15 -19.73 -5.30
N GLU A 504 -13.87 -20.84 -5.12
CA GLU A 504 -15.31 -20.90 -5.41
C GLU A 504 -16.18 -20.14 -4.39
N ALA A 505 -15.72 -20.02 -3.14
CA ALA A 505 -16.41 -19.37 -2.03
C ALA A 505 -15.84 -17.99 -1.71
N ILE A 506 -14.64 -17.67 -2.19
CA ILE A 506 -13.93 -16.42 -1.95
C ILE A 506 -13.73 -15.71 -3.29
N GLU A 507 -14.06 -14.43 -3.35
CA GLU A 507 -13.92 -13.62 -4.58
C GLU A 507 -12.72 -12.68 -4.56
N MET A 508 -12.30 -12.22 -3.38
CA MET A 508 -11.29 -11.18 -3.18
C MET A 508 -10.52 -11.39 -1.88
N ALA A 509 -9.25 -11.00 -1.85
CA ALA A 509 -8.38 -11.01 -0.69
C ALA A 509 -7.29 -9.92 -0.78
N SER A 510 -7.03 -9.19 0.30
CA SER A 510 -6.03 -8.12 0.35
C SER A 510 -5.30 -8.05 1.70
N TYR A 511 -3.98 -7.88 1.64
CA TYR A 511 -3.13 -7.66 2.81
C TYR A 511 -3.33 -6.25 3.37
N ALA A 512 -3.33 -6.10 4.69
CA ALA A 512 -3.47 -4.79 5.35
C ALA A 512 -2.59 -4.68 6.62
N PRO A 513 -2.01 -3.50 6.92
CA PRO A 513 -1.92 -2.31 6.07
C PRO A 513 -0.83 -2.40 4.99
N LEU A 514 -0.97 -1.61 3.93
CA LEU A 514 -0.08 -1.71 2.76
C LEU A 514 1.24 -0.95 2.92
N PHE A 515 1.22 0.21 3.56
CA PHE A 515 2.31 1.19 3.56
C PHE A 515 2.65 1.65 4.97
N VAL A 516 3.93 1.96 5.20
CA VAL A 516 4.39 2.66 6.40
C VAL A 516 5.58 3.57 6.13
N ASN A 517 5.46 4.84 6.53
CA ASN A 517 6.61 5.72 6.69
C ASN A 517 7.36 5.36 7.97
N ASP A 518 8.64 4.99 7.91
CA ASP A 518 9.39 4.51 9.09
C ASP A 518 9.59 5.57 10.18
N ASN A 519 9.33 6.85 9.86
CA ASN A 519 9.41 7.95 10.83
C ASN A 519 8.17 8.08 11.74
N ASP A 520 7.00 7.58 11.32
CA ASP A 520 5.78 7.59 12.14
C ASP A 520 4.91 6.36 11.89
N ARG A 521 5.16 5.34 12.70
CA ARG A 521 4.50 4.05 12.63
C ARG A 521 3.36 3.98 13.64
N ARG A 522 2.12 4.03 13.14
CA ARG A 522 0.87 3.91 13.90
C ARG A 522 0.40 2.45 14.04
N TRP A 523 0.68 1.62 13.03
CA TRP A 523 0.37 0.20 13.02
C TRP A 523 1.54 -0.63 12.47
N ASN A 524 1.52 -1.94 12.73
CA ASN A 524 2.58 -2.86 12.34
C ASN A 524 2.04 -4.31 12.29
N PRO A 525 2.45 -5.15 11.32
CA PRO A 525 3.39 -4.89 10.22
C PRO A 525 2.72 -4.33 8.96
N ASP A 526 3.54 -3.97 7.96
CA ASP A 526 3.11 -3.40 6.69
C ASP A 526 3.86 -4.06 5.53
N ALA A 527 3.28 -4.04 4.33
CA ALA A 527 3.94 -4.65 3.17
C ALA A 527 5.13 -3.80 2.67
N ILE A 528 4.97 -2.47 2.61
CA ILE A 528 5.95 -1.56 2.01
C ILE A 528 6.38 -0.51 3.05
N VAL A 529 7.68 -0.48 3.34
CA VAL A 529 8.29 0.48 4.27
C VAL A 529 9.04 1.54 3.48
N PHE A 530 8.88 2.81 3.83
CA PHE A 530 9.51 3.91 3.10
C PHE A 530 9.90 5.10 3.99
N THR A 531 10.70 6.00 3.42
CA THR A 531 10.99 7.36 3.89
C THR A 531 10.81 8.33 2.73
N SER A 532 11.20 9.60 2.88
CA SER A 532 11.19 10.59 1.79
C SER A 532 11.90 10.13 0.51
N SER A 533 12.91 9.25 0.61
CA SER A 533 13.83 8.91 -0.49
C SER A 533 14.13 7.41 -0.66
N GLN A 534 13.80 6.58 0.32
CA GLN A 534 14.07 5.15 0.30
C GLN A 534 12.80 4.34 0.49
N MET A 535 12.79 3.11 -0.01
CA MET A 535 11.70 2.17 0.17
C MET A 535 12.21 0.73 0.08
N TYR A 536 11.52 -0.19 0.73
CA TYR A 536 11.72 -1.63 0.57
C TYR A 536 10.42 -2.40 0.83
N GLY A 537 10.33 -3.60 0.24
CA GLY A 537 9.24 -4.54 0.53
C GLY A 537 9.62 -5.47 1.67
N THR A 538 8.72 -5.68 2.62
CA THR A 538 8.89 -6.70 3.66
C THR A 538 8.78 -8.12 3.06
N PRO A 539 9.16 -9.19 3.79
CA PRO A 539 8.90 -10.56 3.36
C PRO A 539 7.43 -10.79 2.98
N SER A 540 6.47 -10.14 3.64
CA SER A 540 5.04 -10.21 3.29
C SER A 540 4.72 -9.56 1.94
N TYR A 541 5.39 -8.46 1.57
CA TYR A 541 5.32 -7.92 0.20
C TYR A 541 5.84 -8.92 -0.83
N TRP A 542 7.00 -9.50 -0.59
CA TRP A 542 7.60 -10.48 -1.51
C TRP A 542 6.82 -11.79 -1.59
N MET A 543 6.19 -12.22 -0.49
CA MET A 543 5.30 -13.38 -0.46
C MET A 543 4.12 -13.21 -1.41
N GLN A 544 3.51 -12.02 -1.45
CA GLN A 544 2.41 -11.75 -2.37
C GLN A 544 2.82 -11.94 -3.85
N HIS A 545 4.12 -11.79 -4.18
CA HIS A 545 4.60 -12.03 -5.55
C HIS A 545 4.40 -13.46 -6.04
N PHE A 546 4.23 -14.44 -5.14
CA PHE A 546 3.96 -15.84 -5.51
C PHE A 546 2.53 -16.04 -6.05
N PHE A 547 1.63 -15.10 -5.77
CA PHE A 547 0.19 -15.21 -6.04
C PHE A 547 -0.32 -14.31 -7.17
N LYS A 548 0.52 -13.47 -7.79
CA LYS A 548 0.09 -12.52 -8.84
C LYS A 548 -0.59 -13.20 -10.03
N GLU A 549 -0.07 -14.35 -10.42
CA GLU A 549 -0.57 -15.13 -11.55
C GLU A 549 -1.79 -15.98 -11.19
N SER A 550 -2.28 -15.94 -9.95
CA SER A 550 -3.47 -16.69 -9.53
C SER A 550 -4.77 -16.05 -9.98
N ASN A 551 -4.79 -14.73 -10.17
CA ASN A 551 -5.96 -14.00 -10.67
C ASN A 551 -6.32 -14.53 -12.06
N GLY A 552 -7.49 -15.16 -12.18
CA GLY A 552 -7.91 -15.79 -13.43
C GLY A 552 -7.12 -17.04 -13.82
N ALA A 553 -6.37 -17.65 -12.91
CA ALA A 553 -5.76 -18.94 -13.18
C ALA A 553 -6.78 -20.07 -13.07
N THR A 554 -6.36 -21.25 -13.52
CA THR A 554 -7.09 -22.49 -13.37
C THR A 554 -6.48 -23.28 -12.22
N LEU A 555 -7.20 -23.40 -11.10
CA LEU A 555 -6.86 -24.23 -9.97
C LEU A 555 -6.96 -25.71 -10.34
N LEU A 556 -5.90 -26.47 -10.06
CA LEU A 556 -5.83 -27.91 -10.26
C LEU A 556 -6.15 -28.67 -8.97
N SER A 557 -6.68 -29.88 -9.12
CA SER A 557 -6.87 -30.77 -7.98
C SER A 557 -5.50 -31.26 -7.48
N SER A 558 -5.22 -30.99 -6.21
CA SER A 558 -3.96 -31.39 -5.57
C SER A 558 -4.18 -31.97 -4.18
N SER A 559 -3.49 -33.07 -3.87
CA SER A 559 -3.53 -33.73 -2.56
C SER A 559 -2.11 -33.86 -1.99
N LEU A 560 -1.91 -33.36 -0.77
CA LEU A 560 -0.64 -33.42 -0.07
C LEU A 560 -0.73 -34.43 1.07
N GLN A 561 0.18 -35.40 1.07
CA GLN A 561 0.31 -36.44 2.08
C GLN A 561 1.66 -36.26 2.78
N ALA A 562 1.64 -35.84 4.04
CA ALA A 562 2.86 -35.58 4.82
C ALA A 562 2.70 -36.06 6.26
N ASN A 563 3.83 -36.36 6.91
CA ASN A 563 3.88 -36.70 8.33
C ASN A 563 5.04 -35.94 9.02
N PRO A 564 4.77 -34.98 9.93
CA PRO A 564 3.45 -34.50 10.35
C PRO A 564 2.73 -33.71 9.24
N SER A 565 1.40 -33.78 9.20
CA SER A 565 0.60 -33.22 8.10
C SER A 565 0.27 -31.73 8.25
N ASN A 566 0.56 -31.13 9.41
CA ASN A 566 0.09 -29.78 9.78
C ASN A 566 1.07 -28.65 9.47
N SER A 567 2.29 -28.94 9.03
CA SER A 567 3.32 -27.91 8.76
C SER A 567 3.55 -27.65 7.27
N LEU A 568 2.84 -28.36 6.38
CA LEU A 568 2.95 -28.20 4.94
C LEU A 568 1.58 -27.95 4.32
N ILE A 569 1.54 -27.04 3.35
CA ILE A 569 0.34 -26.80 2.55
C ILE A 569 0.76 -26.44 1.12
N ALA A 570 -0.03 -26.90 0.16
CA ALA A 570 0.24 -26.73 -1.26
C ALA A 570 -1.02 -26.46 -2.07
N SER A 571 -0.84 -25.75 -3.19
CA SER A 571 -1.79 -25.60 -4.29
C SER A 571 -1.07 -25.70 -5.63
N ALA A 572 -1.82 -25.99 -6.68
CA ALA A 572 -1.32 -26.03 -8.05
C ALA A 572 -2.27 -25.28 -8.97
N ILE A 573 -1.73 -24.42 -9.83
CA ILE A 573 -2.49 -23.65 -10.81
C ILE A 573 -1.89 -23.81 -12.21
N THR A 574 -2.73 -23.62 -13.22
CA THR A 574 -2.26 -23.34 -14.58
C THR A 574 -2.72 -21.95 -15.02
N TRP A 575 -1.86 -21.22 -15.71
CA TRP A 575 -2.19 -19.91 -16.25
C TRP A 575 -1.46 -19.69 -17.56
N ARG A 576 -1.97 -18.74 -18.34
CA ARG A 576 -1.30 -18.24 -19.54
C ARG A 576 -0.53 -16.98 -19.20
N ASN A 577 0.77 -16.99 -19.41
CA ASN A 577 1.59 -15.80 -19.22
C ASN A 577 1.30 -14.80 -20.34
N SER A 578 0.90 -13.58 -19.98
CA SER A 578 0.57 -12.52 -20.94
C SER A 578 1.78 -12.00 -21.72
N LEU A 579 3.01 -12.18 -21.21
CA LEU A 579 4.23 -11.66 -21.84
C LEU A 579 4.74 -12.52 -23.00
N ASP A 580 4.68 -13.86 -22.86
CA ASP A 580 5.19 -14.81 -23.87
C ASP A 580 4.09 -15.67 -24.51
N ASN A 581 2.86 -15.55 -24.03
CA ASN A 581 1.68 -16.28 -24.48
C ASN A 581 1.85 -17.82 -24.38
N ASN A 582 2.63 -18.28 -23.41
CA ASN A 582 2.78 -19.70 -23.08
C ASN A 582 1.94 -20.06 -21.84
N ASP A 583 1.56 -21.34 -21.77
CA ASP A 583 0.84 -21.89 -20.63
C ASP A 583 1.86 -22.46 -19.62
N TYR A 584 1.64 -22.19 -18.35
CA TYR A 584 2.50 -22.63 -17.25
C TYR A 584 1.71 -23.39 -16.21
N LEU A 585 2.34 -24.38 -15.60
CA LEU A 585 1.90 -25.02 -14.35
C LEU A 585 2.77 -24.48 -13.21
N ARG A 586 2.15 -23.98 -12.14
CA ARG A 586 2.84 -23.52 -10.93
C ARG A 586 2.34 -24.34 -9.75
N ILE A 587 3.29 -24.91 -9.03
CA ILE A 587 3.03 -25.57 -7.75
C ILE A 587 3.58 -24.66 -6.65
N LYS A 588 2.73 -24.25 -5.73
CA LYS A 588 3.13 -23.48 -4.54
C LYS A 588 3.12 -24.39 -3.32
N VAL A 589 4.19 -24.34 -2.53
CA VAL A 589 4.29 -25.10 -1.29
C VAL A 589 4.90 -24.23 -0.19
N VAL A 590 4.24 -24.19 0.95
CA VAL A 590 4.79 -23.59 2.18
C VAL A 590 5.23 -24.72 3.09
N ASN A 591 6.50 -24.68 3.49
CA ASN A 591 7.03 -25.45 4.62
C ASN A 591 7.11 -24.54 5.84
N PHE A 592 6.06 -24.57 6.66
CA PHE A 592 6.02 -23.86 7.94
C PHE A 592 6.80 -24.61 9.03
N GLY A 593 7.28 -25.83 8.77
CA GLY A 593 8.06 -26.63 9.70
C GLY A 593 9.50 -26.14 9.86
N THR A 594 10.17 -26.67 10.90
CA THR A 594 11.58 -26.36 11.21
C THR A 594 12.57 -27.35 10.58
N THR A 595 12.09 -28.34 9.84
CA THR A 595 12.91 -29.35 9.17
C THR A 595 12.76 -29.27 7.66
N ALA A 596 13.83 -29.57 6.92
CA ALA A 596 13.74 -29.74 5.48
C ALA A 596 12.82 -30.93 5.13
N VAL A 597 12.11 -30.81 4.00
CA VAL A 597 11.16 -31.83 3.55
C VAL A 597 11.49 -32.23 2.11
N ILE A 598 11.69 -33.53 1.88
CA ILE A 598 11.73 -34.08 0.52
C ILE A 598 10.29 -34.29 0.06
N THR A 599 9.86 -33.48 -0.90
CA THR A 599 8.51 -33.55 -1.47
C THR A 599 8.56 -34.26 -2.81
N LYS A 600 7.93 -35.44 -2.86
CA LYS A 600 7.73 -36.22 -4.09
C LYS A 600 6.51 -35.69 -4.81
N ILE A 601 6.71 -35.01 -5.93
CA ILE A 601 5.64 -34.46 -6.75
C ILE A 601 5.30 -35.48 -7.83
N SER A 602 4.03 -35.86 -7.91
CA SER A 602 3.50 -36.74 -8.95
C SER A 602 2.45 -36.00 -9.78
N LEU A 603 2.75 -35.80 -11.07
CA LEU A 603 1.87 -35.14 -12.03
C LEU A 603 1.09 -36.17 -12.83
N THR A 604 -0.22 -35.97 -12.93
CA THR A 604 -1.14 -36.82 -13.70
C THR A 604 -2.09 -35.96 -14.53
N GLY A 605 -2.75 -36.55 -15.54
CA GLY A 605 -3.76 -35.85 -16.33
C GLY A 605 -3.23 -34.87 -17.38
N LEU A 606 -1.90 -34.72 -17.50
CA LEU A 606 -1.27 -34.09 -18.66
C LEU A 606 -1.40 -35.07 -19.85
N GLY A 607 -1.97 -34.65 -20.98
CA GLY A 607 -2.24 -35.53 -22.14
C GLY A 607 -1.03 -36.36 -22.60
N GLN A 608 -1.27 -37.51 -23.25
CA GLN A 608 -0.19 -38.31 -23.86
C GLN A 608 0.55 -37.45 -24.89
N ASN A 609 1.87 -37.23 -24.68
CA ASN A 609 2.80 -36.30 -25.35
C ASN A 609 3.16 -35.01 -24.57
N SER A 610 2.61 -34.76 -23.37
CA SER A 610 3.00 -33.63 -22.53
C SER A 610 4.32 -33.86 -21.76
N LEU A 611 4.77 -35.11 -21.68
CA LEU A 611 5.79 -35.59 -20.75
C LEU A 611 7.24 -35.45 -21.24
N GLU A 612 7.48 -35.39 -22.55
CA GLU A 612 8.80 -35.05 -23.11
C GLU A 612 9.12 -33.54 -23.02
N THR A 613 8.23 -32.73 -22.43
CA THR A 613 8.11 -31.29 -22.72
C THR A 613 8.21 -30.31 -21.56
N LEU A 614 8.52 -30.78 -20.35
CA LEU A 614 8.87 -29.87 -19.26
C LEU A 614 10.31 -29.37 -19.45
N PHE A 615 10.47 -28.31 -20.26
CA PHE A 615 11.75 -27.65 -20.56
C PHE A 615 12.29 -26.88 -19.35
N GLY A 616 12.89 -27.58 -18.38
CA GLY A 616 13.42 -26.96 -17.16
C GLY A 616 12.31 -26.38 -16.28
N ALA A 617 12.35 -26.66 -14.99
CA ALA A 617 11.48 -25.97 -14.03
C ALA A 617 12.28 -24.87 -13.34
N VAL A 618 11.63 -23.75 -13.08
CA VAL A 618 12.22 -22.68 -12.25
C VAL A 618 11.59 -22.78 -10.88
N MET A 619 12.42 -23.03 -9.87
CA MET A 619 12.01 -22.94 -8.49
C MET A 619 12.31 -21.53 -7.98
N THR A 620 11.32 -20.87 -7.40
CA THR A 620 11.49 -19.61 -6.67
C THR A 620 11.28 -19.91 -5.19
N GLU A 621 12.22 -19.55 -4.33
CA GLU A 621 12.17 -19.78 -2.89
C GLU A 621 12.28 -18.46 -2.12
N LEU A 622 11.41 -18.28 -1.13
CA LEU A 622 11.50 -17.23 -0.11
C LEU A 622 11.80 -17.91 1.22
N THR A 623 13.01 -17.71 1.73
CA THR A 623 13.48 -18.26 3.01
C THR A 623 14.63 -17.42 3.58
N SER A 624 15.07 -17.74 4.80
CA SER A 624 16.25 -17.17 5.42
C SER A 624 16.78 -18.10 6.52
N ASN A 625 18.03 -17.88 6.95
CA ASN A 625 18.66 -18.64 8.04
C ASN A 625 17.98 -18.42 9.39
N ASN A 626 17.37 -17.25 9.61
CA ASN A 626 16.58 -16.96 10.81
C ASN A 626 15.14 -16.64 10.41
N VAL A 627 14.18 -17.34 11.03
CA VAL A 627 12.74 -17.18 10.74
C VAL A 627 12.21 -15.79 11.11
N MET A 628 12.90 -15.06 11.98
CA MET A 628 12.56 -13.68 12.34
C MET A 628 13.34 -12.64 11.54
N ASP A 629 14.01 -13.03 10.44
CA ASP A 629 14.67 -12.06 9.57
C ASP A 629 13.66 -11.15 8.87
N GLU A 630 14.04 -9.87 8.76
CA GLU A 630 13.28 -8.77 8.19
C GLU A 630 14.16 -8.01 7.18
N ASN A 631 13.53 -7.35 6.22
CA ASN A 631 14.20 -6.36 5.37
C ASN A 631 14.31 -5.02 6.11
N SER A 632 15.34 -4.23 5.79
CA SER A 632 15.56 -2.90 6.36
C SER A 632 16.22 -1.96 5.35
N PHE A 633 16.29 -0.65 5.62
CA PHE A 633 17.03 0.25 4.72
C PHE A 633 18.53 -0.08 4.59
N ARG A 634 19.12 -0.80 5.56
CA ARG A 634 20.52 -1.27 5.49
C ARG A 634 20.66 -2.53 4.65
N GLU A 635 19.67 -3.42 4.70
CA GLU A 635 19.62 -4.68 3.98
C GLU A 635 18.22 -4.84 3.35
N PRO A 636 17.88 -4.07 2.30
CA PRO A 636 16.51 -4.01 1.77
C PRO A 636 16.09 -5.31 1.07
N ASN A 637 17.08 -6.14 0.71
CA ASN A 637 16.92 -7.40 0.00
C ASN A 637 17.39 -8.61 0.82
N LYS A 638 17.33 -8.53 2.16
CA LYS A 638 17.79 -9.62 3.05
C LYS A 638 16.99 -10.91 2.85
N VAL A 639 15.66 -10.77 2.75
CA VAL A 639 14.70 -11.84 2.56
C VAL A 639 13.87 -11.48 1.33
N ILE A 640 14.28 -12.01 0.19
CA ILE A 640 13.63 -11.84 -1.12
C ILE A 640 13.53 -13.18 -1.84
N PRO A 641 12.65 -13.31 -2.85
CA PRO A 641 12.54 -14.54 -3.61
C PRO A 641 13.80 -14.80 -4.45
N VAL A 642 14.38 -15.99 -4.32
CA VAL A 642 15.57 -16.43 -5.07
C VAL A 642 15.17 -17.51 -6.07
N LYS A 643 15.61 -17.37 -7.32
CA LYS A 643 15.30 -18.31 -8.41
C LYS A 643 16.44 -19.29 -8.64
N THR A 644 16.12 -20.57 -8.78
CA THR A 644 17.04 -21.65 -9.14
C THR A 644 16.45 -22.51 -10.25
N GLN A 645 17.33 -23.11 -11.05
CA GLN A 645 16.94 -24.06 -12.10
C GLN A 645 16.81 -25.46 -11.49
N VAL A 646 15.75 -26.17 -11.83
CA VAL A 646 15.55 -27.57 -11.45
C VAL A 646 16.08 -28.45 -12.58
N GLU A 647 17.19 -29.14 -12.35
CA GLU A 647 17.94 -29.87 -13.40
C GLU A 647 17.25 -31.17 -13.87
N LYS A 648 16.41 -31.78 -13.03
CA LYS A 648 15.74 -33.06 -13.33
C LYS A 648 14.23 -32.90 -13.20
N VAL A 649 13.56 -32.77 -14.34
CA VAL A 649 12.11 -32.67 -14.40
C VAL A 649 11.52 -33.92 -15.03
N SER A 650 10.55 -34.51 -14.34
CA SER A 650 9.79 -35.68 -14.76
C SER A 650 8.44 -35.71 -14.05
N ASP A 651 7.52 -36.59 -14.48
CA ASP A 651 6.22 -36.77 -13.82
C ASP A 651 6.29 -37.08 -12.35
N ASN A 652 7.35 -37.79 -11.97
CA ASN A 652 7.69 -38.04 -10.59
C ASN A 652 9.03 -37.38 -10.35
N MET A 653 9.07 -36.39 -9.47
CA MET A 653 10.28 -35.66 -9.14
C MET A 653 10.33 -35.38 -7.65
N ASP A 654 11.54 -35.32 -7.13
CA ASP A 654 11.80 -35.02 -5.73
C ASP A 654 12.33 -33.58 -5.65
N VAL A 655 11.68 -32.76 -4.84
CA VAL A 655 12.11 -31.40 -4.54
C VAL A 655 12.38 -31.29 -3.05
N VAL A 656 13.53 -30.72 -2.69
CA VAL A 656 13.87 -30.44 -1.29
C VAL A 656 13.36 -29.05 -0.97
N LEU A 657 12.44 -28.96 0.00
CA LEU A 657 11.95 -27.70 0.53
C LEU A 657 12.73 -27.36 1.80
N ALA A 658 13.38 -26.20 1.83
CA ALA A 658 14.07 -25.74 3.02
C ALA A 658 13.11 -25.62 4.23
N PRO A 659 13.58 -25.74 5.48
CA PRO A 659 12.76 -25.37 6.63
C PRO A 659 12.33 -23.91 6.51
N ARG A 660 11.13 -23.55 7.01
CA ARG A 660 10.64 -22.17 7.01
C ARG A 660 10.78 -21.50 5.62
N SER A 661 10.10 -22.07 4.63
CA SER A 661 10.19 -21.61 3.24
C SER A 661 8.84 -21.55 2.55
N LEU A 662 8.70 -20.59 1.63
CA LEU A 662 7.66 -20.55 0.62
C LEU A 662 8.31 -20.78 -0.73
N ASN A 663 7.74 -21.70 -1.52
CA ASN A 663 8.29 -22.13 -2.79
C ASN A 663 7.22 -22.04 -3.88
N SER A 664 7.59 -21.59 -5.07
CA SER A 664 6.87 -21.86 -6.32
C SER A 664 7.76 -22.64 -7.27
N ILE A 665 7.19 -23.62 -7.95
CA ILE A 665 7.89 -24.39 -8.97
C ILE A 665 7.09 -24.24 -10.26
N ASP A 666 7.71 -23.58 -11.23
CA ASP A 666 7.08 -23.16 -12.47
C ASP A 666 7.56 -24.06 -13.62
N PHE A 667 6.59 -24.66 -14.30
CA PHE A 667 6.75 -25.61 -15.39
C PHE A 667 6.16 -25.01 -16.66
N LEU A 668 6.96 -24.91 -17.72
CA LEU A 668 6.44 -24.54 -19.04
C LEU A 668 5.64 -25.71 -19.63
N LEU A 669 4.39 -25.47 -20.00
CA LEU A 669 3.56 -26.42 -20.75
C LEU A 669 3.71 -26.12 -22.25
N ARG A 670 4.00 -27.13 -23.09
CA ARG A 670 4.19 -26.91 -24.53
C ARG A 670 2.92 -26.32 -25.16
N LYS A 671 3.07 -25.37 -26.07
CA LYS A 671 1.99 -24.95 -26.98
C LYS A 671 1.42 -26.16 -27.72
N SER A 672 0.09 -26.31 -27.70
CA SER A 672 -0.60 -27.01 -28.78
C SER A 672 -0.19 -26.32 -30.08
N ILE A 673 0.64 -26.98 -30.88
CA ILE A 673 0.77 -26.62 -32.30
C ILE A 673 -0.57 -27.04 -32.89
N ASN A 674 -1.47 -26.08 -33.12
CA ASN A 674 -2.61 -26.30 -33.99
C ASN A 674 -2.06 -26.66 -35.38
N ASN A 675 -1.87 -27.95 -35.64
CA ASN A 675 -1.73 -28.51 -36.97
C ASN A 675 -3.10 -28.47 -37.66
N ASN A 676 -3.62 -27.26 -37.89
CA ASN A 676 -4.54 -27.02 -38.99
C ASN A 676 -3.71 -26.37 -40.09
N VAL A 677 -2.83 -27.16 -40.70
CA VAL A 677 -2.46 -26.92 -42.08
C VAL A 677 -3.72 -27.21 -42.88
N ASP A 678 -4.32 -26.15 -43.44
CA ASP A 678 -5.32 -26.24 -44.49
C ASP A 678 -4.77 -27.11 -45.64
N THR A 679 -5.02 -28.41 -45.54
CA THR A 679 -4.86 -29.37 -46.64
C THR A 679 -6.19 -29.45 -47.38
N ALA A 680 -6.68 -28.31 -47.86
CA ALA A 680 -7.90 -28.25 -48.67
C ALA A 680 -7.93 -27.03 -49.62
N SER A 681 -6.85 -26.74 -50.36
CA SER A 681 -6.94 -25.76 -51.47
C SER A 681 -5.89 -25.89 -52.58
N VAL A 682 -5.32 -27.08 -52.82
CA VAL A 682 -4.55 -27.33 -54.07
C VAL A 682 -4.91 -28.71 -54.60
N LEU A 683 -5.95 -28.78 -55.42
CA LEU A 683 -6.18 -29.75 -56.51
C LEU A 683 -7.63 -29.60 -57.01
N LYS A 684 -7.84 -28.68 -57.97
CA LYS A 684 -8.80 -28.79 -59.10
C LYS A 684 -8.95 -27.44 -59.80
N SER A 685 -8.21 -27.25 -60.89
CA SER A 685 -8.76 -26.91 -62.22
C SER A 685 -7.63 -26.56 -63.18
N SER A 686 -7.19 -27.59 -63.90
CA SER A 686 -6.56 -27.46 -65.21
C SER A 686 -7.19 -28.54 -66.08
N CYS A 687 -8.25 -28.15 -66.77
CA CYS A 687 -8.81 -28.72 -68.01
C CYS A 687 -10.09 -27.94 -68.33
#